data_AF-A0A5J5T0H0-F1
#
_entry.id   AF-A0A5J5T0H0-F1
#
_cell.length_a   1.000
_cell.length_b   1.000
_cell.length_c   1.000
_cell.angle_alpha   90.00
_cell.angle_beta   90.00
_cell.angle_gamma   90.00
#
_symmetry.space_group_name_H-M   'P 1'
#
loop_
_entity.id
_entity.type
_entity.pdbx_description
1 polymer ?
#
loop_
_entity_poly.entity_id
_entity_poly.type
_entity_poly.pdbx_seq_one_letter_code
_entity_poly.pdbx_strand_id
1 'polypeptide(L)'
;MANLHKTKNMILRSNHRSHLINTIPFNENSSTVYFEVTKPIKLPNTKPCSYHVLHHDFGFTYGRPPVVVNYTRPACYSQKFTKIVLEWKATCKGTQFDRIFGVWLSGVELLRGCTAEPTPKGIIWSVEKDITRYNSLLLKNQTQTLAVYLGNIVDQTYTGVYHVNLTFHFYPVECNVMINNDENKISLNNLASNYYSKADLILPISQDRSLNDGLWFEVRNSNETKSKQFQIPENVYRAVLEVHISFHENDEFWYGNFQNDYIAANNLSDTPGNGPFREVVIYLDGEVVGAVWPFTVIYTGGINPSFWTPITGISSFNLPSYDIEITPFLGNMLDGKPHTLGFSVTNALNVWFIDANLHLWLDTRKAKTEGGLVKFSNKAANVYEESDFKGLNGTFLTYSKRLISSTGWIKSCYGNITTHSIQEFRYNNSLQVAKDGDFQVVDQMIHFNDRVYTKMPFHHVHVEESFKTFHLNFYADFTVQGEGSFIFVSNVTLGFNENKYKHGGLDFFISFLRNTQKAQSVIEVKNYSTTKRLRGTKQVYEYHGSDICYSRNISSSNNLIEYDEGGKLCDDFEVKPQTISCISKHLGWNQQKLSMASFFLNPLLYLLPLLFLDRLFSQANLHHSKTFKSSLLSQSSANETISPTLFFEVTKPINLPTTKPCSLTVLQHDFGFTYGKPPVLANYNFPSDCPFQEFSKIVLEWNATCKGRQFDRIFGVWLSGVELLRSCTAEPRPNGIFWSVKKDITRYSSLLLSNDTQTFAVYLGNIVDKTYTGVYHVNVTLYFYPAVQKPVLSKEKWGDFGSEVDSKADLIIPFSRDMPLNDGLWYEIENATDVKVKEFVIPQNVYRAVLEVYVSFHENDEFWYGNLPNEYIAANNLTDVAGNGPFREVVVSLDGEVIGAVWPFTVVYTGGINPLLWRPISAIGSFDLPTYDIEITPFLGNLLNGKPHKLSFSVTNALNVWYIDANLHLWLDSKRAKTEGKLLQYDIVPLSVTSVVDFKGLNGTFVTNTTRFISSTGWVKSSYGIVTTKSIQDLSYSNSMVINGNLQIINQTVHLNDSVYADIPAPNDVSKKSLKRFLFYLYSDDIDQGNGTTFSVSNVTLGFDEKKFKDADAGKPSSSLRNLQKGKGIMVVKDNLVVSGVASTQQSYNYEDGNFCYSRNISSSNYTILYDEVRNTCDKRAKSHFRYGLSRWWPFPARRAFLASHVTDPNGNQ
;
A
#
# COMPACT_ATOMS: atom_id res chain seq x y z
N MET A 1 55.46 -36.69 -3.48
CA MET A 1 55.53 -38.15 -3.74
C MET A 1 54.13 -38.75 -3.58
N ALA A 2 53.89 -39.94 -4.15
CA ALA A 2 52.89 -40.95 -3.73
C ALA A 2 51.44 -40.53 -3.33
N ASN A 3 50.57 -40.42 -4.33
CA ASN A 3 49.39 -41.29 -4.57
C ASN A 3 48.62 -42.01 -3.42
N LEU A 4 47.27 -42.00 -3.58
CA LEU A 4 46.26 -43.03 -3.15
C LEU A 4 45.96 -43.11 -1.62
N HIS A 5 44.77 -43.53 -1.12
CA HIS A 5 43.58 -44.15 -1.76
C HIS A 5 42.30 -44.02 -0.87
N LYS A 6 41.10 -43.78 -1.45
CA LYS A 6 39.73 -44.19 -0.98
C LYS A 6 39.23 -43.67 0.41
N THR A 7 37.94 -43.50 0.74
CA THR A 7 36.65 -43.90 0.11
C THR A 7 35.45 -43.04 0.56
N LYS A 8 34.35 -43.07 -0.22
CA LYS A 8 32.91 -42.91 0.16
C LYS A 8 32.38 -41.58 0.77
N ASN A 9 31.54 -40.94 -0.04
CA ASN A 9 30.28 -40.24 0.25
C ASN A 9 29.87 -39.97 1.73
N MET A 10 29.52 -38.71 2.00
CA MET A 10 28.23 -38.42 2.67
C MET A 10 27.57 -37.20 2.01
N ILE A 11 26.24 -37.24 1.86
CA ILE A 11 25.45 -36.17 1.24
C ILE A 11 24.94 -35.24 2.33
N LEU A 12 25.32 -33.97 2.29
CA LEU A 12 24.68 -32.92 3.10
C LEU A 12 23.61 -32.20 2.27
N ARG A 13 22.35 -32.60 2.48
CA ARG A 13 21.19 -31.73 2.22
C ARG A 13 21.15 -30.71 3.35
N SER A 14 21.05 -29.42 3.02
CA SER A 14 20.99 -28.34 4.01
C SER A 14 19.59 -28.21 4.64
N ASN A 15 19.24 -29.12 5.55
CA ASN A 15 18.11 -28.97 6.46
C ASN A 15 18.55 -28.18 7.72
N HIS A 16 18.38 -26.86 7.71
CA HIS A 16 18.54 -25.96 8.85
C HIS A 16 17.42 -24.90 8.76
N ARG A 17 16.67 -24.50 9.80
CA ARG A 17 16.87 -24.50 11.27
C ARG A 17 18.15 -23.77 11.71
N SER A 18 17.97 -22.45 11.86
CA SER A 18 18.95 -21.42 12.23
C SER A 18 19.35 -21.48 13.71
N HIS A 19 20.32 -22.33 14.03
CA HIS A 19 21.14 -22.17 15.23
C HIS A 19 22.62 -22.23 14.85
N LEU A 20 23.21 -21.06 14.57
CA LEU A 20 24.65 -20.89 14.41
C LEU A 20 25.05 -19.44 14.76
N ILE A 21 24.99 -19.10 16.06
CA ILE A 21 25.86 -18.03 16.58
C ILE A 21 27.26 -18.64 16.65
N ASN A 22 28.02 -18.45 15.58
CA ASN A 22 29.46 -18.61 15.55
C ASN A 22 30.00 -17.61 14.53
N THR A 23 30.84 -16.69 14.98
CA THR A 23 31.73 -15.93 14.09
C THR A 23 32.63 -16.94 13.37
N ILE A 24 32.35 -17.21 12.09
CA ILE A 24 33.17 -18.11 11.28
C ILE A 24 34.60 -17.52 11.25
N PRO A 25 35.62 -18.22 11.77
CA PRO A 25 36.99 -17.75 11.67
C PRO A 25 37.38 -17.83 10.20
N PHE A 26 37.43 -16.68 9.51
CA PHE A 26 37.89 -16.60 8.14
C PHE A 26 39.38 -16.95 8.14
N ASN A 27 39.69 -18.21 7.80
CA ASN A 27 41.04 -18.70 7.61
C ASN A 27 41.72 -17.81 6.56
N GLU A 28 42.85 -17.19 6.89
CA GLU A 28 43.39 -16.08 6.09
C GLU A 28 43.77 -16.47 4.65
N ASN A 29 43.78 -17.76 4.31
CA ASN A 29 44.03 -18.30 2.98
C ASN A 29 42.76 -18.68 2.17
N SER A 30 41.53 -18.49 2.66
CA SER A 30 40.31 -18.83 1.89
C SER A 30 39.82 -17.67 1.00
N SER A 31 39.24 -18.02 -0.16
CA SER A 31 38.61 -17.08 -1.09
C SER A 31 37.39 -16.37 -0.48
N THR A 32 37.13 -15.14 -0.90
CA THR A 32 35.96 -14.35 -0.45
C THR A 32 34.70 -14.79 -1.19
N VAL A 33 33.61 -15.04 -0.46
CA VAL A 33 32.29 -15.34 -1.07
C VAL A 33 31.54 -14.04 -1.28
N TYR A 34 31.00 -13.81 -2.48
CA TYR A 34 30.12 -12.68 -2.79
C TYR A 34 28.71 -13.19 -3.11
N PHE A 35 27.68 -12.45 -2.70
CA PHE A 35 26.28 -12.80 -2.95
C PHE A 35 25.36 -11.58 -2.97
N GLU A 36 24.28 -11.71 -3.75
CA GLU A 36 23.14 -10.79 -3.75
C GLU A 36 22.07 -11.28 -2.76
N VAL A 37 21.38 -10.36 -2.08
CA VAL A 37 20.30 -10.71 -1.15
C VAL A 37 18.95 -10.69 -1.87
N THR A 38 18.36 -11.86 -2.05
CA THR A 38 17.05 -12.09 -2.69
C THR A 38 16.28 -13.20 -1.97
N LYS A 39 14.98 -13.38 -2.29
CA LYS A 39 14.20 -14.53 -1.79
C LYS A 39 14.74 -15.85 -2.37
N PRO A 40 14.84 -16.93 -1.57
CA PRO A 40 15.22 -18.24 -2.09
C PRO A 40 14.14 -18.78 -3.03
N ILE A 41 14.55 -19.49 -4.08
CA ILE A 41 13.61 -20.11 -5.01
C ILE A 41 12.93 -21.30 -4.33
N LYS A 42 11.59 -21.32 -4.31
CA LYS A 42 10.84 -22.49 -3.85
C LYS A 42 11.01 -23.64 -4.84
N LEU A 43 11.74 -24.68 -4.42
CA LEU A 43 12.02 -25.88 -5.19
C LEU A 43 10.99 -26.99 -4.85
N PRO A 44 10.53 -27.78 -5.83
CA PRO A 44 9.78 -29.02 -5.57
C PRO A 44 10.62 -30.06 -4.81
N ASN A 45 9.96 -30.96 -4.08
CA ASN A 45 10.60 -32.06 -3.35
C ASN A 45 11.13 -33.19 -4.25
N THR A 46 10.93 -33.09 -5.57
CA THR A 46 11.49 -34.01 -6.56
C THR A 46 13.00 -33.84 -6.69
N LYS A 47 13.73 -34.94 -6.94
CA LYS A 47 15.15 -34.85 -7.29
C LYS A 47 15.28 -34.18 -8.66
N PRO A 48 16.02 -33.06 -8.81
CA PRO A 48 16.20 -32.44 -10.11
C PRO A 48 17.01 -33.32 -11.06
N CYS A 49 16.68 -33.22 -12.34
CA CYS A 49 17.57 -33.56 -13.42
C CYS A 49 18.49 -32.36 -13.69
N SER A 50 19.70 -32.40 -13.15
CA SER A 50 20.72 -31.38 -13.40
C SER A 50 21.43 -31.65 -14.73
N TYR A 51 21.40 -30.69 -15.64
CA TYR A 51 22.10 -30.72 -16.92
C TYR A 51 23.16 -29.61 -16.94
N HIS A 52 24.43 -30.00 -16.89
CA HIS A 52 25.56 -29.09 -16.98
C HIS A 52 25.74 -28.62 -18.42
N VAL A 53 25.63 -27.30 -18.63
CA VAL A 53 25.55 -26.66 -19.95
C VAL A 53 26.93 -26.22 -20.44
N LEU A 54 27.69 -25.51 -19.61
CA LEU A 54 28.96 -24.90 -19.97
C LEU A 54 29.91 -24.91 -18.76
N HIS A 55 31.17 -25.27 -19.01
CA HIS A 55 32.31 -24.90 -18.19
C HIS A 55 33.28 -24.12 -19.08
N HIS A 56 33.74 -22.93 -18.66
CA HIS A 56 34.64 -22.11 -19.46
C HIS A 56 35.47 -21.13 -18.63
N ASP A 57 36.69 -20.86 -19.10
CA ASP A 57 37.65 -19.94 -18.50
C ASP A 57 37.68 -18.62 -19.28
N PHE A 58 36.90 -17.64 -18.84
CA PHE A 58 36.83 -16.30 -19.44
C PHE A 58 38.07 -15.48 -19.06
N GLY A 59 39.17 -15.68 -19.80
CA GLY A 59 40.40 -14.90 -19.72
C GLY A 59 40.44 -13.81 -20.79
N PHE A 60 40.87 -14.15 -22.00
CA PHE A 60 41.02 -13.22 -23.13
C PHE A 60 39.75 -13.20 -23.99
N THR A 61 38.68 -12.55 -23.51
CA THR A 61 37.32 -12.68 -24.07
C THR A 61 36.61 -11.36 -24.37
N TYR A 62 37.13 -10.24 -23.90
CA TYR A 62 36.71 -8.89 -24.30
C TYR A 62 37.01 -8.66 -25.79
N GLY A 63 36.07 -8.04 -26.51
CA GLY A 63 36.21 -7.81 -27.94
C GLY A 63 36.27 -9.12 -28.75
N ARG A 64 35.54 -10.16 -28.31
CA ARG A 64 35.39 -11.45 -28.99
C ARG A 64 33.93 -11.92 -28.95
N PRO A 65 33.47 -12.72 -29.93
CA PRO A 65 32.10 -13.23 -29.93
C PRO A 65 31.82 -14.16 -28.73
N PRO A 66 30.54 -14.34 -28.34
CA PRO A 66 30.15 -15.18 -27.21
C PRO A 66 30.61 -16.63 -27.35
N VAL A 67 30.87 -17.27 -26.21
CA VAL A 67 31.15 -18.71 -26.13
C VAL A 67 29.86 -19.47 -26.41
N VAL A 68 29.84 -20.24 -27.50
CA VAL A 68 28.65 -20.99 -27.95
C VAL A 68 28.77 -22.49 -27.70
N VAL A 69 27.67 -23.09 -27.22
CA VAL A 69 27.53 -24.54 -27.04
C VAL A 69 26.18 -25.04 -27.55
N ASN A 70 26.14 -26.30 -27.97
CA ASN A 70 24.92 -26.96 -28.41
C ASN A 70 24.10 -27.41 -27.19
N TYR A 71 23.02 -26.69 -26.89
CA TYR A 71 22.00 -27.13 -25.96
C TYR A 71 21.04 -28.11 -26.64
N THR A 72 20.86 -29.29 -26.05
CA THR A 72 19.78 -30.22 -26.37
C THR A 72 18.98 -30.52 -25.11
N ARG A 73 17.65 -30.63 -25.25
CA ARG A 73 16.77 -30.97 -24.14
C ARG A 73 17.22 -32.27 -23.43
N PRO A 74 17.39 -32.29 -22.10
CA PRO A 74 17.92 -33.45 -21.38
C PRO A 74 17.10 -34.74 -21.55
N ALA A 75 17.79 -35.89 -21.54
CA ALA A 75 17.19 -37.22 -21.76
C ALA A 75 16.18 -37.66 -20.67
N CYS A 76 16.18 -37.00 -19.52
CA CYS A 76 15.21 -37.20 -18.42
C CYS A 76 13.79 -36.66 -18.71
N TYR A 77 13.52 -36.22 -19.94
CA TYR A 77 12.25 -35.64 -20.40
C TYR A 77 11.02 -36.57 -20.34
N SER A 78 11.13 -37.82 -19.87
CA SER A 78 9.99 -38.74 -19.69
C SER A 78 8.99 -38.32 -18.59
N GLN A 79 9.09 -37.10 -18.07
CA GLN A 79 8.32 -36.56 -16.96
C GLN A 79 7.90 -35.10 -17.28
N LYS A 80 6.66 -34.71 -16.97
CA LYS A 80 6.24 -33.28 -16.98
C LYS A 80 7.07 -32.55 -15.90
N PHE A 81 7.54 -31.33 -16.19
CA PHE A 81 8.33 -30.49 -15.27
C PHE A 81 7.52 -29.32 -14.70
N THR A 82 7.67 -29.04 -13.40
CA THR A 82 7.03 -27.91 -12.73
C THR A 82 7.91 -26.66 -12.80
N LYS A 83 9.15 -26.79 -12.31
CA LYS A 83 10.13 -25.72 -12.11
C LYS A 83 11.40 -26.00 -12.92
N ILE A 84 12.02 -24.96 -13.48
CA ILE A 84 13.33 -25.02 -14.12
C ILE A 84 14.18 -23.86 -13.57
N VAL A 85 15.35 -24.17 -13.01
CA VAL A 85 16.26 -23.19 -12.40
C VAL A 85 17.59 -23.17 -13.13
N LEU A 86 18.09 -21.96 -13.42
CA LEU A 86 19.43 -21.71 -13.93
C LEU A 86 20.34 -21.48 -12.72
N GLU A 87 21.42 -22.26 -12.63
CA GLU A 87 22.51 -22.06 -11.68
C GLU A 87 23.76 -21.60 -12.43
N TRP A 88 24.23 -20.39 -12.13
CA TRP A 88 25.53 -19.86 -12.52
C TRP A 88 26.44 -19.91 -11.29
N LYS A 89 27.66 -20.44 -11.45
CA LYS A 89 28.72 -20.43 -10.42
C LYS A 89 30.01 -19.96 -11.05
N ALA A 90 30.68 -19.01 -10.41
CA ALA A 90 31.95 -18.47 -10.91
C ALA A 90 32.99 -18.32 -9.80
N THR A 91 34.25 -18.51 -10.15
CA THR A 91 35.41 -18.17 -9.33
C THR A 91 36.40 -17.34 -10.12
N CYS A 92 37.18 -16.51 -9.45
CA CYS A 92 38.23 -15.69 -10.08
C CYS A 92 39.31 -15.37 -9.05
N LYS A 93 40.56 -15.19 -9.48
CA LYS A 93 41.68 -14.82 -8.60
C LYS A 93 42.70 -13.96 -9.32
N GLY A 94 43.11 -12.87 -8.68
CA GLY A 94 43.99 -11.86 -9.26
C GLY A 94 43.35 -10.48 -9.13
N THR A 95 43.68 -9.59 -10.06
CA THR A 95 43.13 -8.23 -10.18
C THR A 95 42.22 -8.16 -11.40
N GLN A 96 41.01 -7.62 -11.24
CA GLN A 96 40.07 -7.31 -12.31
C GLN A 96 39.05 -6.29 -11.77
N PHE A 97 38.44 -5.49 -12.64
CA PHE A 97 37.23 -4.73 -12.29
C PHE A 97 35.98 -5.56 -12.55
N ASP A 98 34.81 -5.00 -12.25
CA ASP A 98 33.55 -5.65 -12.59
C ASP A 98 33.24 -5.58 -14.10
N ARG A 99 32.48 -6.57 -14.59
CA ARG A 99 32.24 -6.83 -16.01
C ARG A 99 30.80 -7.27 -16.22
N ILE A 100 30.12 -6.71 -17.22
CA ILE A 100 28.81 -7.21 -17.64
C ILE A 100 28.95 -8.62 -18.25
N PHE A 101 27.98 -9.50 -17.97
CA PHE A 101 27.86 -10.82 -18.58
C PHE A 101 26.41 -11.11 -18.98
N GLY A 102 26.22 -12.03 -19.93
CA GLY A 102 24.92 -12.42 -20.46
C GLY A 102 24.85 -13.88 -20.89
N VAL A 103 23.66 -14.47 -20.80
CA VAL A 103 23.34 -15.85 -21.21
C VAL A 103 22.09 -15.86 -22.08
N TRP A 104 22.20 -16.38 -23.31
CA TRP A 104 21.09 -16.49 -24.26
C TRP A 104 20.89 -17.93 -24.73
N LEU A 105 19.65 -18.33 -24.97
CA LEU A 105 19.30 -19.59 -25.63
C LEU A 105 18.53 -19.30 -26.92
N SER A 106 19.06 -19.71 -28.08
CA SER A 106 18.56 -19.31 -29.41
C SER A 106 18.37 -17.79 -29.57
N GLY A 107 19.21 -16.98 -28.93
CA GLY A 107 19.14 -15.52 -28.92
C GLY A 107 18.17 -14.90 -27.91
N VAL A 108 17.39 -15.69 -27.17
CA VAL A 108 16.50 -15.23 -26.10
C VAL A 108 17.32 -15.06 -24.81
N GLU A 109 17.36 -13.86 -24.23
CA GLU A 109 18.16 -13.58 -23.02
C GLU A 109 17.52 -14.24 -21.79
N LEU A 110 18.31 -15.00 -21.02
CA LEU A 110 17.86 -15.70 -19.82
C LEU A 110 18.38 -15.02 -18.54
N LEU A 111 19.62 -14.56 -18.56
CA LEU A 111 20.31 -13.92 -17.42
C LEU A 111 21.27 -12.86 -17.95
N ARG A 112 21.30 -11.72 -17.24
CA ARG A 112 22.30 -10.66 -17.34
C ARG A 112 22.68 -10.21 -15.93
N GLY A 113 23.95 -9.93 -15.71
CA GLY A 113 24.51 -9.55 -14.41
C GLY A 113 25.86 -8.86 -14.57
N CYS A 114 26.41 -8.36 -13.47
CA CYS A 114 27.80 -7.90 -13.37
C CYS A 114 28.62 -8.86 -12.50
N THR A 115 29.91 -9.05 -12.83
CA THR A 115 30.83 -9.91 -12.07
C THR A 115 31.39 -9.20 -10.84
N ALA A 116 31.34 -9.81 -9.66
CA ALA A 116 32.05 -9.27 -8.49
C ALA A 116 33.57 -9.15 -8.73
N GLU A 117 34.17 -8.06 -8.23
CA GLU A 117 35.62 -7.83 -8.32
C GLU A 117 36.43 -8.90 -7.57
N PRO A 118 37.44 -9.53 -8.20
CA PRO A 118 38.28 -10.51 -7.54
C PRO A 118 39.29 -9.89 -6.59
N THR A 119 39.67 -10.68 -5.57
CA THR A 119 40.79 -10.36 -4.68
C THR A 119 42.03 -11.18 -5.07
N PRO A 120 43.23 -10.78 -4.62
CA PRO A 120 44.44 -11.60 -4.74
C PRO A 120 44.36 -12.97 -4.04
N LYS A 121 43.43 -13.15 -3.08
CA LYS A 121 43.14 -14.45 -2.43
C LYS A 121 42.15 -15.31 -3.24
N GLY A 122 41.38 -14.67 -4.12
CA GLY A 122 40.34 -15.27 -4.96
C GLY A 122 38.94 -15.01 -4.42
N ILE A 123 37.95 -15.20 -5.30
CA ILE A 123 36.52 -15.03 -5.01
C ILE A 123 35.69 -16.22 -5.50
N ILE A 124 34.50 -16.36 -4.93
CA ILE A 124 33.46 -17.32 -5.33
C ILE A 124 32.11 -16.61 -5.28
N TRP A 125 31.30 -16.74 -6.32
CA TRP A 125 29.91 -16.23 -6.32
C TRP A 125 28.99 -17.11 -7.19
N SER A 126 27.68 -16.96 -6.99
CA SER A 126 26.67 -17.74 -7.69
C SER A 126 25.36 -16.98 -7.86
N VAL A 127 24.61 -17.33 -8.90
CA VAL A 127 23.26 -16.82 -9.19
C VAL A 127 22.33 -17.99 -9.45
N GLU A 128 21.22 -18.05 -8.73
CA GLU A 128 20.09 -18.92 -9.05
C GLU A 128 18.96 -18.08 -9.65
N LYS A 129 18.45 -18.46 -10.83
CA LYS A 129 17.33 -17.77 -11.48
C LYS A 129 16.24 -18.73 -11.90
N ASP A 130 15.00 -18.38 -11.58
CA ASP A 130 13.82 -19.10 -12.05
C ASP A 130 13.58 -18.84 -13.55
N ILE A 131 14.02 -19.77 -14.39
CA ILE A 131 13.84 -19.72 -15.85
C ILE A 131 12.58 -20.47 -16.30
N THR A 132 11.67 -20.81 -15.39
CA THR A 132 10.42 -21.52 -15.69
C THR A 132 9.52 -20.78 -16.69
N ARG A 133 9.63 -19.44 -16.83
CA ARG A 133 8.90 -18.69 -17.87
C ARG A 133 9.29 -19.10 -19.30
N TYR A 134 10.53 -19.55 -19.51
CA TYR A 134 11.10 -19.93 -20.82
C TYR A 134 10.84 -21.39 -21.22
N ASN A 135 9.82 -22.03 -20.65
CA ASN A 135 9.57 -23.48 -20.75
C ASN A 135 9.44 -24.01 -22.19
N SER A 136 8.77 -23.28 -23.09
CA SER A 136 8.60 -23.63 -24.50
C SER A 136 9.94 -23.69 -25.26
N LEU A 137 10.84 -22.75 -24.96
CA LEU A 137 12.20 -22.70 -25.49
C LEU A 137 13.09 -23.82 -24.91
N LEU A 138 13.07 -23.99 -23.58
CA LEU A 138 13.90 -24.96 -22.85
C LEU A 138 13.56 -26.42 -23.18
N LEU A 139 12.29 -26.71 -23.51
CA LEU A 139 11.81 -28.07 -23.81
C LEU A 139 11.62 -28.36 -25.31
N LYS A 140 12.10 -27.47 -26.19
CA LYS A 140 12.07 -27.63 -27.64
C LYS A 140 12.81 -28.90 -28.08
N ASN A 141 12.22 -29.66 -29.01
CA ASN A 141 12.74 -30.97 -29.45
C ASN A 141 13.82 -30.85 -30.55
N GLN A 142 14.67 -29.82 -30.50
CA GLN A 142 15.69 -29.49 -31.49
C GLN A 142 16.97 -29.06 -30.77
N THR A 143 18.14 -29.28 -31.40
CA THR A 143 19.39 -28.67 -30.96
C THR A 143 19.31 -27.16 -31.11
N GLN A 144 19.75 -26.43 -30.08
CA GLN A 144 19.70 -24.97 -30.01
C GLN A 144 21.09 -24.45 -29.61
N THR A 145 21.50 -23.31 -30.17
CA THR A 145 22.71 -22.62 -29.70
C THR A 145 22.42 -21.92 -28.38
N LEU A 146 23.18 -22.26 -27.34
CA LEU A 146 23.28 -21.43 -26.14
C LEU A 146 24.57 -20.62 -26.23
N ALA A 147 24.48 -19.32 -25.95
CA ALA A 147 25.57 -18.37 -26.00
C ALA A 147 25.80 -17.77 -24.60
N VAL A 148 27.06 -17.67 -24.19
CA VAL A 148 27.47 -16.98 -22.96
C VAL A 148 28.55 -15.96 -23.29
N TYR A 149 28.35 -14.72 -22.86
CA TYR A 149 29.33 -13.65 -22.98
C TYR A 149 29.72 -13.11 -21.61
N LEU A 150 31.01 -12.85 -21.43
CA LEU A 150 31.62 -12.15 -20.30
C LEU A 150 32.89 -11.52 -20.87
N GLY A 151 32.89 -10.21 -21.08
CA GLY A 151 33.97 -9.50 -21.77
C GLY A 151 35.17 -9.25 -20.86
N ASN A 152 36.08 -10.22 -20.71
CA ASN A 152 37.24 -10.11 -19.82
C ASN A 152 38.57 -9.80 -20.55
N ILE A 153 39.46 -9.05 -19.90
CA ILE A 153 40.82 -8.74 -20.37
C ILE A 153 41.81 -9.35 -19.38
N VAL A 154 42.85 -10.03 -19.88
CA VAL A 154 43.97 -10.50 -19.06
C VAL A 154 45.29 -10.01 -19.64
N ASP A 155 46.12 -9.39 -18.80
CA ASP A 155 47.44 -8.84 -19.11
C ASP A 155 48.32 -8.77 -17.83
N GLN A 156 49.27 -7.83 -17.77
CA GLN A 156 50.16 -7.64 -16.61
C GLN A 156 49.51 -6.91 -15.43
N THR A 157 48.46 -6.12 -15.70
CA THR A 157 47.68 -5.37 -14.71
C THR A 157 46.45 -6.18 -14.31
N TYR A 158 45.70 -6.64 -15.31
CA TYR A 158 44.47 -7.41 -15.17
C TYR A 158 44.81 -8.90 -15.16
N THR A 159 44.90 -9.52 -13.99
CA THR A 159 45.36 -10.91 -13.84
C THR A 159 44.23 -11.90 -13.56
N GLY A 160 43.00 -11.42 -13.31
CA GLY A 160 41.85 -12.26 -12.98
C GLY A 160 41.21 -12.95 -14.18
N VAL A 161 41.26 -14.29 -14.21
CA VAL A 161 40.47 -15.16 -15.10
C VAL A 161 39.19 -15.60 -14.38
N TYR A 162 38.02 -15.45 -15.01
CA TYR A 162 36.75 -15.96 -14.47
C TYR A 162 36.50 -17.40 -14.94
N HIS A 163 36.58 -18.35 -14.02
CA HIS A 163 36.22 -19.76 -14.22
C HIS A 163 34.71 -19.92 -13.96
N VAL A 164 33.93 -20.23 -14.99
CA VAL A 164 32.46 -20.25 -14.94
C VAL A 164 31.91 -21.66 -15.17
N ASN A 165 30.89 -22.02 -14.39
CA ASN A 165 30.03 -23.19 -14.58
C ASN A 165 28.57 -22.73 -14.71
N LEU A 166 27.86 -23.25 -15.71
CA LEU A 166 26.43 -23.03 -15.95
C LEU A 166 25.68 -24.36 -15.96
N THR A 167 24.68 -24.51 -15.10
CA THR A 167 23.86 -25.73 -14.97
C THR A 167 22.37 -25.38 -15.00
N PHE A 168 21.57 -26.17 -15.70
CA PHE A 168 20.10 -26.07 -15.67
C PHE A 168 19.52 -27.24 -14.86
N HIS A 169 18.66 -26.94 -13.89
CA HIS A 169 18.04 -27.91 -13.00
C HIS A 169 16.55 -28.03 -13.30
N PHE A 170 16.15 -29.17 -13.86
CA PHE A 170 14.76 -29.47 -14.22
C PHE A 170 14.10 -30.29 -13.12
N TYR A 171 13.07 -29.74 -12.47
CA TYR A 171 12.35 -30.39 -11.36
C TYR A 171 11.04 -31.02 -11.85
N PRO A 172 10.88 -32.35 -11.77
CA PRO A 172 9.63 -33.03 -12.15
C PRO A 172 8.40 -32.62 -11.35
N VAL A 173 7.22 -32.94 -11.87
CA VAL A 173 5.95 -32.96 -11.11
C VAL A 173 6.03 -33.98 -9.96
N GLU A 174 5.55 -33.59 -8.78
CA GLU A 174 5.44 -34.48 -7.62
C GLU A 174 4.30 -35.49 -7.81
N CYS A 175 4.59 -36.79 -7.61
CA CYS A 175 3.66 -37.89 -7.86
C CYS A 175 2.41 -37.90 -6.94
N ASN A 176 2.38 -37.07 -5.89
CA ASN A 176 1.23 -36.93 -4.99
C ASN A 176 0.12 -36.05 -5.58
N VAL A 177 0.40 -35.29 -6.64
CA VAL A 177 -0.66 -34.63 -7.42
C VAL A 177 -1.33 -35.69 -8.29
N MET A 178 -2.55 -36.10 -7.92
CA MET A 178 -3.43 -36.78 -8.89
C MET A 178 -3.72 -35.80 -10.03
N ILE A 179 -3.03 -35.97 -11.15
CA ILE A 179 -3.54 -35.52 -12.44
C ILE A 179 -4.79 -36.36 -12.68
N ASN A 180 -5.97 -35.78 -12.45
CA ASN A 180 -7.21 -36.32 -12.99
C ASN A 180 -7.01 -36.44 -14.50
N ASN A 181 -7.03 -37.65 -15.05
CA ASN A 181 -6.80 -37.92 -16.47
C ASN A 181 -7.96 -37.46 -17.39
N ASP A 182 -8.75 -36.49 -16.91
CA ASP A 182 -9.77 -35.73 -17.63
C ASP A 182 -9.18 -34.48 -18.34
N GLU A 183 -7.87 -34.47 -18.65
CA GLU A 183 -7.27 -33.51 -19.61
C GLU A 183 -8.03 -33.51 -20.96
N ASN A 184 -8.80 -34.57 -21.27
CA ASN A 184 -9.70 -34.68 -22.43
C ASN A 184 -11.19 -34.36 -22.16
N LYS A 185 -11.61 -33.99 -20.94
CA LYS A 185 -13.01 -33.66 -20.61
C LYS A 185 -13.26 -32.25 -20.07
N ILE A 186 -12.22 -31.53 -19.65
CA ILE A 186 -12.31 -30.13 -19.16
C ILE A 186 -12.02 -29.12 -20.30
N SER A 187 -12.28 -29.50 -21.56
CA SER A 187 -11.71 -28.86 -22.76
C SER A 187 -12.45 -27.62 -23.30
N LEU A 188 -13.42 -27.05 -22.57
CA LEU A 188 -14.16 -25.85 -22.99
C LEU A 188 -14.02 -24.59 -22.10
N ASN A 189 -13.90 -24.69 -20.77
CA ASN A 189 -14.21 -23.55 -19.90
C ASN A 189 -13.02 -22.71 -19.37
N ASN A 190 -11.80 -23.26 -19.27
CA ASN A 190 -10.71 -22.59 -18.56
C ASN A 190 -9.80 -21.72 -19.46
N LEU A 191 -10.38 -20.68 -20.08
CA LEU A 191 -9.58 -19.60 -20.70
C LEU A 191 -8.73 -18.86 -19.65
N ALA A 192 -9.27 -18.68 -18.45
CA ALA A 192 -8.65 -17.98 -17.33
C ALA A 192 -7.25 -18.51 -16.97
N SER A 193 -7.08 -19.84 -16.87
CA SER A 193 -5.78 -20.46 -16.57
C SER A 193 -4.80 -20.40 -17.73
N ASN A 194 -5.31 -20.39 -18.97
CA ASN A 194 -4.46 -20.43 -20.16
C ASN A 194 -3.91 -19.04 -20.53
N TYR A 195 -4.65 -17.96 -20.30
CA TYR A 195 -4.16 -16.60 -20.61
C TYR A 195 -2.95 -16.18 -19.75
N TYR A 196 -2.77 -16.79 -18.58
CA TYR A 196 -1.60 -16.59 -17.69
C TYR A 196 -0.71 -17.85 -17.59
N SER A 197 -0.79 -18.76 -18.56
CA SER A 197 0.12 -19.90 -18.65
C SER A 197 1.55 -19.47 -19.05
N LYS A 198 2.48 -20.42 -19.09
CA LYS A 198 3.80 -20.25 -19.70
C LYS A 198 3.62 -20.03 -21.21
N ALA A 199 4.30 -19.05 -21.80
CA ALA A 199 4.15 -18.71 -23.23
C ALA A 199 4.47 -19.89 -24.16
N ASP A 200 3.63 -20.11 -25.17
CA ASP A 200 3.73 -21.22 -26.13
C ASP A 200 4.92 -21.05 -27.09
N LEU A 201 5.26 -19.80 -27.43
CA LEU A 201 6.39 -19.42 -28.27
C LEU A 201 7.07 -18.19 -27.67
N ILE A 202 8.41 -18.13 -27.78
CA ILE A 202 9.21 -16.97 -27.38
C ILE A 202 10.15 -16.64 -28.53
N LEU A 203 10.15 -15.38 -28.98
CA LEU A 203 11.00 -14.90 -30.06
C LEU A 203 12.11 -13.98 -29.52
N PRO A 204 13.35 -14.11 -30.02
CA PRO A 204 14.46 -13.25 -29.63
C PRO A 204 14.40 -11.90 -30.34
N ILE A 205 14.36 -10.81 -29.58
CA ILE A 205 14.44 -9.44 -30.08
C ILE A 205 15.84 -8.89 -29.74
N SER A 206 16.85 -9.52 -30.35
CA SER A 206 18.29 -9.32 -30.12
C SER A 206 19.07 -9.34 -31.44
N GLN A 207 20.37 -9.03 -31.42
CA GLN A 207 21.23 -9.02 -32.62
C GLN A 207 21.41 -10.43 -33.20
N ASP A 208 21.26 -10.59 -34.53
CA ASP A 208 21.40 -11.89 -35.22
C ASP A 208 22.81 -12.47 -35.14
N ARG A 209 23.82 -11.60 -35.05
CA ARG A 209 25.23 -11.95 -34.91
C ARG A 209 25.95 -10.88 -34.10
N SER A 210 26.40 -11.24 -32.90
CA SER A 210 27.50 -10.51 -32.28
C SER A 210 28.73 -10.58 -33.19
N LEU A 211 29.35 -9.44 -33.45
CA LEU A 211 30.64 -9.39 -34.15
C LEU A 211 31.83 -9.50 -33.18
N ASN A 212 31.70 -9.05 -31.91
CA ASN A 212 32.77 -9.12 -30.89
C ASN A 212 32.29 -8.79 -29.44
N ASP A 213 30.99 -8.89 -29.13
CA ASP A 213 30.39 -8.52 -27.83
C ASP A 213 29.20 -9.44 -27.43
N GLY A 214 28.25 -9.02 -26.57
CA GLY A 214 26.99 -9.73 -26.31
C GLY A 214 26.02 -9.72 -27.52
N LEU A 215 24.82 -10.32 -27.34
CA LEU A 215 23.74 -10.28 -28.37
C LEU A 215 22.77 -9.10 -28.21
N TRP A 216 22.89 -8.33 -27.13
CA TRP A 216 22.12 -7.11 -26.90
C TRP A 216 22.38 -6.05 -27.99
N PHE A 217 21.41 -5.18 -28.25
CA PHE A 217 21.61 -3.95 -29.00
C PHE A 217 22.40 -2.93 -28.17
N GLU A 218 23.37 -2.26 -28.78
CA GLU A 218 24.08 -1.12 -28.19
C GLU A 218 23.50 0.19 -28.74
N VAL A 219 22.78 0.96 -27.93
CA VAL A 219 22.44 2.37 -28.26
C VAL A 219 23.57 3.26 -27.73
N ARG A 220 24.15 4.11 -28.58
CA ARG A 220 25.31 4.96 -28.25
C ARG A 220 24.99 6.43 -28.00
N ASN A 221 23.79 6.92 -28.35
CA ASN A 221 23.34 8.29 -28.14
C ASN A 221 21.82 8.44 -28.41
N SER A 222 21.25 9.57 -28.03
CA SER A 222 19.80 9.84 -28.14
C SER A 222 19.22 9.95 -29.56
N ASN A 223 20.04 10.08 -30.61
CA ASN A 223 19.58 10.07 -32.00
C ASN A 223 19.52 8.65 -32.59
N GLU A 224 20.06 7.65 -31.90
CA GLU A 224 20.12 6.28 -32.38
C GLU A 224 18.89 5.48 -31.97
N THR A 225 18.32 4.75 -32.92
CA THR A 225 17.27 3.74 -32.67
C THR A 225 17.76 2.41 -33.22
N LYS A 226 17.89 1.41 -32.34
CA LYS A 226 18.22 0.03 -32.73
C LYS A 226 16.94 -0.76 -32.91
N SER A 227 16.87 -1.63 -33.91
CA SER A 227 15.63 -2.33 -34.25
C SER A 227 15.85 -3.73 -34.79
N LYS A 228 14.78 -4.52 -34.73
CA LYS A 228 14.72 -5.93 -35.12
C LYS A 228 13.48 -6.18 -35.97
N GLN A 229 13.67 -6.78 -37.14
CA GLN A 229 12.55 -7.39 -37.86
C GLN A 229 12.23 -8.77 -37.29
N PHE A 230 10.94 -9.04 -37.09
CA PHE A 230 10.40 -10.29 -36.58
C PHE A 230 9.06 -10.60 -37.27
N GLN A 231 8.59 -11.83 -37.18
CA GLN A 231 7.30 -12.26 -37.73
C GLN A 231 6.65 -13.18 -36.70
N ILE A 232 5.35 -13.02 -36.46
CA ILE A 232 4.59 -13.83 -35.50
C ILE A 232 3.62 -14.78 -36.22
N PRO A 233 3.25 -15.91 -35.61
CA PRO A 233 2.17 -16.76 -36.13
C PRO A 233 0.84 -16.00 -36.19
N GLU A 234 0.06 -16.22 -37.26
CA GLU A 234 -1.24 -15.57 -37.44
C GLU A 234 -2.32 -16.02 -36.44
N ASN A 235 -2.02 -16.93 -35.50
CA ASN A 235 -2.91 -17.42 -34.45
C ASN A 235 -2.55 -16.97 -33.02
N VAL A 236 -1.68 -15.97 -32.85
CA VAL A 236 -1.35 -15.43 -31.53
C VAL A 236 -2.59 -14.75 -30.90
N TYR A 237 -2.82 -14.97 -29.59
CA TYR A 237 -3.90 -14.29 -28.85
C TYR A 237 -3.45 -13.42 -27.66
N ARG A 238 -2.19 -13.54 -27.23
CA ARG A 238 -1.53 -12.66 -26.25
C ARG A 238 -0.06 -12.47 -26.63
N ALA A 239 0.47 -11.27 -26.40
CA ALA A 239 1.87 -10.92 -26.63
C ALA A 239 2.41 -9.97 -25.55
N VAL A 240 3.50 -10.37 -24.87
CA VAL A 240 4.19 -9.59 -23.84
C VAL A 240 5.67 -9.47 -24.21
N LEU A 241 6.20 -8.26 -24.22
CA LEU A 241 7.61 -7.99 -24.50
C LEU A 241 8.36 -7.78 -23.17
N GLU A 242 9.25 -8.69 -22.83
CA GLU A 242 10.13 -8.57 -21.67
C GLU A 242 11.44 -7.87 -22.08
N VAL A 243 11.70 -6.67 -21.58
CA VAL A 243 12.88 -5.85 -21.95
C VAL A 243 13.96 -5.94 -20.88
N HIS A 244 15.21 -6.10 -21.29
CA HIS A 244 16.43 -6.14 -20.47
C HIS A 244 17.31 -4.93 -20.78
N ILE A 245 17.73 -4.19 -19.75
CA ILE A 245 18.44 -2.90 -19.90
C ILE A 245 19.66 -2.87 -18.98
N SER A 246 20.79 -2.40 -19.48
CA SER A 246 21.95 -2.01 -18.67
C SER A 246 22.69 -0.82 -19.30
N PHE A 247 23.17 0.10 -18.46
CA PHE A 247 23.78 1.38 -18.83
C PHE A 247 25.24 1.43 -18.37
N HIS A 248 26.14 2.01 -19.17
CA HIS A 248 27.60 1.88 -19.02
C HIS A 248 28.34 3.17 -19.40
N GLU A 249 29.64 3.22 -19.10
CA GLU A 249 30.53 4.38 -19.36
C GLU A 249 29.98 5.68 -18.73
N ASN A 250 29.88 6.78 -19.49
CA ASN A 250 29.35 8.07 -19.00
C ASN A 250 27.87 8.01 -18.57
N ASP A 251 27.15 6.93 -18.90
CA ASP A 251 25.79 6.68 -18.42
C ASP A 251 25.74 5.59 -17.33
N GLU A 252 26.86 5.05 -16.83
CA GLU A 252 26.86 4.19 -15.64
C GLU A 252 26.28 4.93 -14.41
N PHE A 253 26.66 6.22 -14.28
CA PHE A 253 26.27 7.10 -13.18
C PHE A 253 25.20 8.13 -13.56
N TRP A 254 24.40 7.84 -14.61
CA TRP A 254 23.49 8.78 -15.29
C TRP A 254 22.63 9.65 -14.37
N TYR A 255 22.25 9.12 -13.20
CA TYR A 255 21.45 9.76 -12.16
C TYR A 255 22.12 10.95 -11.45
N GLY A 256 23.44 11.11 -11.60
CA GLY A 256 24.23 12.24 -11.09
C GLY A 256 24.81 13.15 -12.17
N ASN A 257 24.51 12.92 -13.45
CA ASN A 257 25.05 13.70 -14.57
C ASN A 257 24.46 15.12 -14.60
N PHE A 258 25.29 16.10 -14.99
CA PHE A 258 24.91 17.50 -14.94
C PHE A 258 24.09 17.96 -16.17
N GLN A 259 23.37 19.07 -16.00
CA GLN A 259 22.74 19.77 -17.12
C GLN A 259 23.82 20.48 -17.97
N ASN A 260 23.58 20.58 -19.29
CA ASN A 260 24.61 21.01 -20.25
C ASN A 260 24.99 22.50 -20.15
N ASP A 261 24.10 23.32 -19.59
CA ASP A 261 24.31 24.73 -19.27
C ASP A 261 25.38 24.93 -18.18
N TYR A 262 25.34 24.14 -17.11
CA TYR A 262 26.34 24.13 -16.04
C TYR A 262 27.72 23.73 -16.56
N ILE A 263 27.78 22.70 -17.41
CA ILE A 263 29.03 22.24 -18.04
C ILE A 263 29.62 23.34 -18.92
N ALA A 264 28.81 23.96 -19.77
CA ALA A 264 29.23 25.04 -20.67
C ALA A 264 29.69 26.30 -19.91
N ALA A 265 28.96 26.69 -18.85
CA ALA A 265 29.29 27.87 -18.05
C ALA A 265 30.59 27.72 -17.23
N ASN A 266 30.98 26.49 -16.90
CA ASN A 266 32.18 26.18 -16.11
C ASN A 266 33.35 25.58 -16.93
N ASN A 267 33.21 25.48 -18.27
CA ASN A 267 34.19 24.86 -19.18
C ASN A 267 34.54 23.39 -18.84
N LEU A 268 33.59 22.62 -18.32
CA LEU A 268 33.79 21.24 -17.86
C LEU A 268 33.72 20.20 -19.02
N SER A 269 34.52 20.38 -20.08
CA SER A 269 34.42 19.63 -21.35
C SER A 269 34.41 18.10 -21.20
N ASP A 270 35.07 17.59 -20.17
CA ASP A 270 35.33 16.16 -19.99
C ASP A 270 34.30 15.51 -19.02
N THR A 271 33.25 16.24 -18.64
CA THR A 271 32.25 15.81 -17.63
C THR A 271 30.95 15.30 -18.28
N PRO A 272 30.38 14.15 -17.83
CA PRO A 272 29.10 13.65 -18.33
C PRO A 272 27.91 14.61 -18.14
N GLY A 273 27.21 14.90 -19.25
CA GLY A 273 26.08 15.83 -19.29
C GLY A 273 24.70 15.19 -19.53
N ASN A 274 23.86 15.91 -20.27
CA ASN A 274 22.46 15.59 -20.62
C ASN A 274 21.50 15.40 -19.42
N GLY A 275 21.87 15.91 -18.24
CA GLY A 275 21.05 15.90 -17.03
C GLY A 275 20.78 14.50 -16.46
N PRO A 276 20.11 14.42 -15.29
CA PRO A 276 19.95 13.17 -14.57
C PRO A 276 18.68 12.38 -14.96
N PHE A 277 18.21 12.43 -16.22
CA PHE A 277 17.03 11.67 -16.66
C PHE A 277 17.28 10.86 -17.93
N ARG A 278 16.79 9.61 -17.95
CA ARG A 278 16.91 8.64 -19.06
C ARG A 278 15.62 7.84 -19.16
N GLU A 279 15.13 7.67 -20.38
CA GLU A 279 13.95 6.86 -20.70
C GLU A 279 14.26 5.96 -21.90
N VAL A 280 14.00 4.66 -21.75
CA VAL A 280 14.01 3.72 -22.88
C VAL A 280 12.64 3.71 -23.53
N VAL A 281 12.57 4.02 -24.83
CA VAL A 281 11.33 4.09 -25.61
C VAL A 281 11.23 2.88 -26.53
N ILE A 282 10.10 2.17 -26.50
CA ILE A 282 9.84 0.99 -27.34
C ILE A 282 8.87 1.36 -28.46
N TYR A 283 9.28 1.05 -29.70
CA TYR A 283 8.53 1.30 -30.93
C TYR A 283 8.11 -0.02 -31.58
N LEU A 284 6.93 -0.04 -32.22
CA LEU A 284 6.47 -1.09 -33.13
C LEU A 284 6.08 -0.42 -34.45
N ASP A 285 6.75 -0.80 -35.55
CA ASP A 285 6.57 -0.23 -36.89
C ASP A 285 6.66 1.32 -36.95
N GLY A 286 7.39 1.91 -35.99
CA GLY A 286 7.57 3.36 -35.82
C GLY A 286 6.66 4.02 -34.78
N GLU A 287 5.61 3.35 -34.31
CA GLU A 287 4.69 3.85 -33.27
C GLU A 287 5.13 3.44 -31.86
N VAL A 288 5.04 4.35 -30.88
CA VAL A 288 5.54 4.09 -29.51
C VAL A 288 4.57 3.23 -28.70
N VAL A 289 4.89 1.96 -28.49
CA VAL A 289 4.03 1.00 -27.79
C VAL A 289 4.27 0.87 -26.29
N GLY A 290 5.44 1.31 -25.79
CA GLY A 290 5.79 1.24 -24.38
C GLY A 290 7.00 2.10 -24.01
N ALA A 291 7.29 2.20 -22.71
CA ALA A 291 8.49 2.85 -22.18
C ALA A 291 9.00 2.10 -20.94
N VAL A 292 10.27 2.30 -20.59
CA VAL A 292 10.86 1.86 -19.33
C VAL A 292 11.74 2.97 -18.75
N TRP A 293 11.51 3.29 -17.47
CA TRP A 293 12.40 4.12 -16.66
C TRP A 293 13.11 3.15 -15.69
N PRO A 294 14.40 2.85 -15.90
CA PRO A 294 15.05 1.71 -15.25
C PRO A 294 15.26 1.93 -13.75
N PHE A 295 15.27 0.84 -12.99
CA PHE A 295 15.83 0.82 -11.65
C PHE A 295 17.33 1.13 -11.69
N THR A 296 17.78 1.98 -10.78
CA THR A 296 19.16 2.46 -10.68
C THR A 296 20.07 1.40 -10.04
N VAL A 297 20.35 0.33 -10.79
CA VAL A 297 21.36 -0.68 -10.43
C VAL A 297 22.71 0.01 -10.27
N ILE A 298 23.42 -0.29 -9.18
CA ILE A 298 24.82 0.08 -8.99
C ILE A 298 25.62 -1.21 -9.09
N TYR A 299 26.57 -1.27 -10.01
CA TYR A 299 27.40 -2.46 -10.21
C TYR A 299 28.45 -2.61 -9.10
N THR A 300 29.17 -3.74 -9.09
CA THR A 300 30.09 -4.13 -8.00
C THR A 300 31.40 -3.34 -7.91
N GLY A 301 31.73 -2.53 -8.93
CA GLY A 301 32.75 -1.48 -8.86
C GLY A 301 32.17 -0.07 -8.65
N GLY A 302 30.88 0.12 -8.97
CA GLY A 302 30.22 1.42 -9.06
C GLY A 302 30.22 2.24 -7.75
N ILE A 303 30.46 3.55 -7.89
CA ILE A 303 30.65 4.57 -6.83
C ILE A 303 31.87 4.30 -5.94
N ASN A 304 31.93 3.13 -5.29
CA ASN A 304 33.01 2.74 -4.40
C ASN A 304 33.00 1.20 -4.24
N PRO A 305 33.96 0.44 -4.81
CA PRO A 305 34.01 -1.02 -4.69
C PRO A 305 34.09 -1.53 -3.23
N SER A 306 34.45 -0.63 -2.30
CA SER A 306 34.40 -0.89 -0.85
C SER A 306 33.02 -1.28 -0.33
N PHE A 307 31.94 -0.81 -0.95
CA PHE A 307 30.57 -1.12 -0.53
C PHE A 307 30.23 -2.60 -0.75
N TRP A 308 30.64 -3.16 -1.89
CA TRP A 308 29.97 -4.32 -2.48
C TRP A 308 30.56 -5.67 -2.07
N THR A 309 31.16 -5.74 -0.86
CA THR A 309 31.87 -6.93 -0.35
C THR A 309 31.42 -7.29 1.08
N PRO A 310 30.94 -8.52 1.34
CA PRO A 310 30.55 -9.58 0.40
C PRO A 310 29.14 -9.38 -0.20
N ILE A 311 28.37 -8.41 0.30
CA ILE A 311 26.99 -8.12 -0.10
C ILE A 311 27.04 -7.17 -1.31
N THR A 312 26.53 -7.61 -2.47
CA THR A 312 26.56 -6.82 -3.71
C THR A 312 25.34 -5.89 -3.87
N GLY A 313 25.42 -4.94 -4.80
CA GLY A 313 24.32 -3.99 -5.08
C GLY A 313 23.00 -4.70 -5.43
N ILE A 314 21.86 -4.11 -5.07
CA ILE A 314 20.53 -4.64 -5.42
C ILE A 314 20.45 -4.94 -6.92
N SER A 315 20.11 -6.19 -7.27
CA SER A 315 19.97 -6.68 -8.65
C SER A 315 21.21 -6.51 -9.53
N SER A 316 22.41 -6.46 -8.94
CA SER A 316 23.69 -6.39 -9.65
C SER A 316 24.12 -7.73 -10.27
N PHE A 317 23.74 -8.87 -9.67
CA PHE A 317 24.05 -10.22 -10.17
C PHE A 317 22.96 -10.79 -11.08
N ASN A 318 21.70 -10.33 -10.91
CA ASN A 318 20.60 -10.63 -11.83
C ASN A 318 19.80 -9.35 -12.09
N LEU A 319 20.09 -8.68 -13.20
CA LEU A 319 19.48 -7.39 -13.54
C LEU A 319 17.96 -7.51 -13.76
N PRO A 320 17.17 -6.46 -13.43
CA PRO A 320 15.73 -6.49 -13.61
C PRO A 320 15.33 -6.51 -15.10
N SER A 321 14.30 -7.29 -15.43
CA SER A 321 13.58 -7.21 -16.70
C SER A 321 12.20 -6.57 -16.52
N TYR A 322 11.65 -6.02 -17.60
CA TYR A 322 10.44 -5.20 -17.59
C TYR A 322 9.42 -5.76 -18.60
N ASP A 323 8.30 -6.31 -18.11
CA ASP A 323 7.23 -6.86 -18.95
C ASP A 323 6.32 -5.73 -19.49
N ILE A 324 6.24 -5.59 -20.82
CA ILE A 324 5.38 -4.64 -21.53
C ILE A 324 4.25 -5.40 -22.23
N GLU A 325 3.00 -5.15 -21.82
CA GLU A 325 1.81 -5.82 -22.39
C GLU A 325 1.41 -5.19 -23.74
N ILE A 326 1.80 -5.84 -24.85
CA ILE A 326 1.56 -5.37 -26.22
C ILE A 326 0.40 -6.08 -26.94
N THR A 327 -0.32 -6.98 -26.26
CA THR A 327 -1.57 -7.61 -26.77
C THR A 327 -2.55 -6.63 -27.43
N PRO A 328 -2.75 -5.38 -26.95
CA PRO A 328 -3.61 -4.39 -27.61
C PRO A 328 -3.25 -4.08 -29.08
N PHE A 329 -2.00 -4.30 -29.50
CA PHE A 329 -1.49 -4.04 -30.84
C PHE A 329 -1.50 -5.27 -31.77
N LEU A 330 -1.86 -6.47 -31.27
CA LEU A 330 -1.82 -7.71 -32.06
C LEU A 330 -2.62 -7.66 -33.36
N GLY A 331 -3.75 -6.93 -33.40
CA GLY A 331 -4.53 -6.74 -34.63
C GLY A 331 -3.71 -6.17 -35.81
N ASN A 332 -2.64 -5.43 -35.52
CA ASN A 332 -1.74 -4.87 -36.52
C ASN A 332 -0.63 -5.85 -36.94
N MET A 333 -0.29 -6.84 -36.09
CA MET A 333 0.81 -7.80 -36.27
C MET A 333 0.37 -9.17 -36.84
N LEU A 334 -0.93 -9.39 -36.99
CA LEU A 334 -1.52 -10.66 -37.45
C LEU A 334 -1.78 -10.69 -38.97
N ASP A 335 -1.06 -9.89 -39.75
CA ASP A 335 -1.26 -9.76 -41.21
C ASP A 335 -0.37 -10.71 -42.05
N GLY A 336 0.54 -11.44 -41.40
CA GLY A 336 1.45 -12.41 -42.01
C GLY A 336 2.78 -11.83 -42.50
N LYS A 337 3.06 -10.53 -42.34
CA LYS A 337 4.31 -9.89 -42.78
C LYS A 337 5.36 -9.79 -41.66
N PRO A 338 6.62 -9.41 -42.00
CA PRO A 338 7.59 -8.96 -41.00
C PRO A 338 7.21 -7.59 -40.43
N HIS A 339 7.28 -7.47 -39.10
CA HIS A 339 7.12 -6.25 -38.32
C HIS A 339 8.46 -5.85 -37.68
N THR A 340 8.58 -4.59 -37.24
CA THR A 340 9.82 -4.05 -36.68
C THR A 340 9.60 -3.56 -35.23
N LEU A 341 10.28 -4.20 -34.28
CA LEU A 341 10.42 -3.65 -32.91
C LEU A 341 11.67 -2.76 -32.86
N GLY A 342 11.57 -1.60 -32.22
CA GLY A 342 12.66 -0.62 -32.11
C GLY A 342 12.83 -0.08 -30.69
N PHE A 343 14.04 0.34 -30.36
CA PHE A 343 14.46 0.85 -29.06
C PHE A 343 15.36 2.07 -29.22
N SER A 344 15.07 3.14 -28.47
CA SER A 344 15.95 4.31 -28.32
C SER A 344 16.03 4.71 -26.84
N VAL A 345 16.99 5.57 -26.49
CA VAL A 345 17.16 6.08 -25.12
C VAL A 345 17.25 7.61 -25.13
N THR A 346 16.33 8.28 -24.45
CA THR A 346 16.37 9.75 -24.33
C THR A 346 17.60 10.19 -23.55
N ASN A 347 18.23 11.29 -23.97
CA ASN A 347 19.38 11.91 -23.29
C ASN A 347 20.65 11.04 -23.14
N ALA A 348 20.71 9.82 -23.72
CA ALA A 348 21.89 8.97 -23.67
C ALA A 348 23.14 9.66 -24.25
N LEU A 349 24.27 9.49 -23.55
CA LEU A 349 25.60 9.97 -23.90
C LEU A 349 26.45 8.85 -24.55
N ASN A 350 26.42 7.67 -23.93
CA ASN A 350 27.29 6.54 -24.25
C ASN A 350 26.46 5.24 -24.30
N VAL A 351 26.95 4.16 -23.68
CA VAL A 351 26.63 2.77 -24.00
C VAL A 351 25.43 2.25 -23.21
N TRP A 352 24.32 2.01 -23.92
CA TRP A 352 23.13 1.34 -23.40
C TRP A 352 22.93 0.00 -24.09
N PHE A 353 23.03 -1.09 -23.32
CA PHE A 353 22.74 -2.44 -23.80
C PHE A 353 21.27 -2.78 -23.58
N ILE A 354 20.54 -3.04 -24.66
CA ILE A 354 19.10 -3.37 -24.66
C ILE A 354 18.89 -4.71 -25.36
N ASP A 355 18.19 -5.64 -24.71
CA ASP A 355 17.73 -6.90 -25.31
C ASP A 355 16.25 -7.09 -24.96
N ALA A 356 15.50 -7.90 -25.71
CA ALA A 356 14.13 -8.21 -25.34
C ALA A 356 13.66 -9.60 -25.80
N ASN A 357 12.77 -10.20 -25.01
CA ASN A 357 12.12 -11.47 -25.29
C ASN A 357 10.65 -11.22 -25.59
N LEU A 358 10.18 -11.59 -26.79
CA LEU A 358 8.77 -11.49 -27.15
C LEU A 358 8.06 -12.81 -26.82
N HIS A 359 7.33 -12.82 -25.71
CA HIS A 359 6.54 -13.96 -25.22
C HIS A 359 5.16 -13.96 -25.90
N LEU A 360 4.78 -15.09 -26.51
CA LEU A 360 3.57 -15.24 -27.33
C LEU A 360 2.75 -16.46 -26.88
N TRP A 361 1.43 -16.30 -26.82
CA TRP A 361 0.46 -17.38 -26.55
C TRP A 361 -0.38 -17.66 -27.81
N LEU A 362 -0.54 -18.93 -28.15
CA LEU A 362 -1.04 -19.38 -29.46
C LEU A 362 -2.40 -20.09 -29.37
N ASP A 363 -3.31 -19.75 -30.27
CA ASP A 363 -4.59 -20.43 -30.43
C ASP A 363 -4.41 -21.74 -31.20
N THR A 364 -4.24 -22.84 -30.47
CA THR A 364 -4.07 -24.19 -31.05
C THR A 364 -5.31 -24.74 -31.76
N ARG A 365 -6.47 -24.06 -31.66
CA ARG A 365 -7.75 -24.50 -32.26
C ARG A 365 -8.21 -23.61 -33.41
N LYS A 366 -7.51 -22.49 -33.71
CA LYS A 366 -7.83 -21.57 -34.80
C LYS A 366 -6.58 -21.26 -35.63
N ALA A 367 -6.64 -21.48 -36.93
CA ALA A 367 -5.48 -21.23 -37.82
C ALA A 367 -5.10 -19.73 -37.93
N LYS A 368 -6.05 -18.83 -37.68
CA LYS A 368 -5.83 -17.37 -37.66
C LYS A 368 -6.70 -16.66 -36.63
N THR A 369 -6.11 -15.85 -35.75
CA THR A 369 -6.81 -14.90 -34.87
C THR A 369 -7.14 -13.61 -35.63
N GLU A 370 -8.14 -12.88 -35.15
CA GLU A 370 -8.53 -11.56 -35.69
C GLU A 370 -8.44 -10.55 -34.55
N GLY A 371 -8.15 -9.28 -34.82
CA GLY A 371 -8.12 -8.26 -33.77
C GLY A 371 -8.07 -6.84 -34.29
N GLY A 372 -8.06 -5.87 -33.37
CA GLY A 372 -7.91 -4.46 -33.70
C GLY A 372 -7.63 -3.58 -32.49
N LEU A 373 -6.81 -2.55 -32.70
CA LEU A 373 -6.56 -1.48 -31.74
C LEU A 373 -7.80 -0.56 -31.67
N VAL A 374 -8.45 -0.51 -30.51
CA VAL A 374 -9.65 0.31 -30.26
C VAL A 374 -9.27 1.74 -29.93
N LYS A 375 -8.23 1.90 -29.11
CA LYS A 375 -7.80 3.18 -28.58
C LYS A 375 -6.32 3.12 -28.23
N PHE A 376 -5.61 4.20 -28.52
CA PHE A 376 -4.23 4.39 -28.14
C PHE A 376 -4.03 5.86 -27.75
N SER A 377 -3.25 6.09 -26.70
CA SER A 377 -2.83 7.41 -26.28
C SER A 377 -1.44 7.30 -25.65
N ASN A 378 -0.45 7.65 -26.43
CA ASN A 378 0.90 7.95 -25.98
C ASN A 378 1.00 9.46 -25.68
N LYS A 379 1.38 9.82 -24.46
CA LYS A 379 1.90 11.16 -24.15
C LYS A 379 3.39 11.02 -23.95
N ALA A 380 4.18 11.78 -24.71
CA ALA A 380 5.63 11.86 -24.51
C ALA A 380 5.97 12.26 -23.07
N ALA A 381 7.17 11.92 -22.61
CA ALA A 381 7.67 12.35 -21.32
C ALA A 381 7.79 13.88 -21.30
N ASN A 382 7.04 14.54 -20.41
CA ASN A 382 7.21 15.97 -20.16
C ASN A 382 8.32 16.13 -19.12
N VAL A 383 9.55 16.33 -19.58
CA VAL A 383 10.71 16.66 -18.73
C VAL A 383 10.69 18.17 -18.43
N TYR A 384 10.92 18.52 -17.18
CA TYR A 384 11.15 19.87 -16.69
C TYR A 384 12.48 19.87 -15.94
N GLU A 385 13.35 20.80 -16.28
CA GLU A 385 14.67 20.97 -15.70
C GLU A 385 14.83 22.41 -15.22
N GLU A 386 15.40 22.56 -14.03
CA GLU A 386 15.69 23.84 -13.38
C GLU A 386 17.12 23.77 -12.82
N SER A 387 17.87 24.86 -12.98
CA SER A 387 19.26 25.01 -12.57
C SER A 387 19.47 26.36 -11.88
N ASP A 388 20.09 26.35 -10.71
CA ASP A 388 20.58 27.56 -10.02
C ASP A 388 22.02 27.30 -9.54
N PHE A 389 22.99 27.98 -10.14
CA PHE A 389 24.40 27.75 -9.87
C PHE A 389 25.25 29.01 -10.04
N LYS A 390 26.38 29.04 -9.34
CA LYS A 390 27.40 30.09 -9.43
C LYS A 390 28.78 29.46 -9.36
N GLY A 391 29.47 29.43 -10.50
CA GLY A 391 30.67 28.61 -10.65
C GLY A 391 30.30 27.13 -10.47
N LEU A 392 31.13 26.40 -9.73
CA LEU A 392 31.01 24.96 -9.48
C LEU A 392 30.07 24.61 -8.30
N ASN A 393 29.29 25.57 -7.78
CA ASN A 393 28.31 25.33 -6.71
C ASN A 393 26.90 25.59 -7.25
N GLY A 394 25.94 24.70 -6.96
CA GLY A 394 24.58 24.85 -7.46
C GLY A 394 23.61 23.75 -7.05
N THR A 395 22.35 23.91 -7.45
CA THR A 395 21.27 22.93 -7.29
C THR A 395 20.55 22.75 -8.64
N PHE A 396 20.22 21.51 -8.94
CA PHE A 396 19.61 21.06 -10.18
C PHE A 396 18.38 20.22 -9.85
N LEU A 397 17.23 20.59 -10.38
CA LEU A 397 15.98 19.85 -10.20
C LEU A 397 15.54 19.30 -11.55
N THR A 398 15.23 18.00 -11.60
CA THR A 398 14.70 17.35 -12.80
C THR A 398 13.43 16.59 -12.48
N TYR A 399 12.36 16.90 -13.20
CA TYR A 399 11.03 16.35 -13.00
C TYR A 399 10.48 15.79 -14.30
N SER A 400 9.95 14.56 -14.30
CA SER A 400 9.33 13.98 -15.49
C SER A 400 8.04 13.23 -15.19
N LYS A 401 7.12 13.23 -16.16
CA LYS A 401 5.83 12.53 -16.14
C LYS A 401 5.51 11.94 -17.49
N ARG A 402 5.03 10.69 -17.49
CA ARG A 402 4.55 10.00 -18.69
C ARG A 402 3.27 9.19 -18.42
N LEU A 403 2.44 9.08 -19.46
CA LEU A 403 1.30 8.17 -19.52
C LEU A 403 1.21 7.56 -20.91
N ILE A 404 1.34 6.24 -20.98
CA ILE A 404 0.99 5.42 -22.16
C ILE A 404 -0.27 4.65 -21.81
N SER A 405 -1.21 4.56 -22.75
CA SER A 405 -2.38 3.68 -22.61
C SER A 405 -2.83 3.15 -23.96
N SER A 406 -3.19 1.87 -24.01
CA SER A 406 -3.69 1.19 -25.19
C SER A 406 -4.86 0.27 -24.85
N THR A 407 -5.77 0.08 -25.79
CA THR A 407 -6.93 -0.81 -25.68
C THR A 407 -7.12 -1.50 -27.02
N GLY A 408 -7.16 -2.82 -27.03
CA GLY A 408 -7.36 -3.62 -28.25
C GLY A 408 -8.15 -4.90 -27.96
N TRP A 409 -8.73 -5.48 -29.00
CA TRP A 409 -9.49 -6.73 -28.92
C TRP A 409 -8.88 -7.81 -29.82
N ILE A 410 -9.05 -9.07 -29.42
CA ILE A 410 -8.62 -10.27 -30.13
C ILE A 410 -9.71 -11.35 -30.07
N LYS A 411 -10.12 -11.86 -31.23
CA LYS A 411 -11.12 -12.90 -31.43
C LYS A 411 -10.46 -14.25 -31.73
N SER A 412 -10.34 -15.02 -30.65
CA SER A 412 -9.82 -16.40 -30.60
C SER A 412 -10.95 -17.44 -30.64
N CYS A 413 -10.63 -18.73 -30.68
CA CYS A 413 -11.57 -19.84 -30.46
C CYS A 413 -12.20 -19.81 -29.05
N TYR A 414 -11.56 -19.16 -28.09
CA TYR A 414 -12.06 -19.00 -26.74
C TYR A 414 -13.09 -17.84 -26.65
N GLY A 415 -13.12 -16.97 -27.66
CA GLY A 415 -14.02 -15.83 -27.82
C GLY A 415 -13.29 -14.50 -28.01
N ASN A 416 -14.01 -13.38 -27.83
CA ASN A 416 -13.46 -12.03 -27.94
C ASN A 416 -12.85 -11.53 -26.62
N ILE A 417 -11.53 -11.40 -26.59
CA ILE A 417 -10.72 -10.95 -25.46
C ILE A 417 -10.39 -9.47 -25.68
N THR A 418 -10.73 -8.59 -24.73
CA THR A 418 -10.37 -7.16 -24.81
C THR A 418 -9.35 -6.83 -23.73
N THR A 419 -8.16 -6.39 -24.14
CA THR A 419 -7.05 -6.02 -23.25
C THR A 419 -6.88 -4.51 -23.22
N HIS A 420 -6.80 -3.93 -22.02
CA HIS A 420 -6.45 -2.52 -21.79
C HIS A 420 -5.18 -2.45 -20.95
N SER A 421 -4.11 -1.90 -21.53
CA SER A 421 -2.83 -1.67 -20.88
C SER A 421 -2.65 -0.18 -20.55
N ILE A 422 -2.08 0.13 -19.38
CA ILE A 422 -1.75 1.47 -18.90
C ILE A 422 -0.38 1.43 -18.23
N GLN A 423 0.52 2.33 -18.64
CA GLN A 423 1.78 2.61 -17.93
C GLN A 423 1.78 4.08 -17.47
N GLU A 424 1.85 4.32 -16.17
CA GLU A 424 1.96 5.66 -15.57
C GLU A 424 3.30 5.82 -14.84
N PHE A 425 4.07 6.85 -15.20
CA PHE A 425 5.40 7.10 -14.67
C PHE A 425 5.53 8.50 -14.06
N ARG A 426 6.29 8.62 -12.96
CA ARG A 426 6.63 9.91 -12.32
C ARG A 426 8.08 9.85 -11.79
N TYR A 427 8.85 10.88 -12.06
CA TYR A 427 10.28 10.97 -11.75
C TYR A 427 10.58 12.30 -11.10
N ASN A 428 11.29 12.25 -9.97
CA ASN A 428 11.88 13.40 -9.32
C ASN A 428 13.38 13.12 -9.14
N ASN A 429 14.23 14.12 -9.38
CA ASN A 429 15.62 14.14 -8.98
C ASN A 429 15.99 15.54 -8.48
N SER A 430 16.74 15.58 -7.38
CA SER A 430 17.41 16.76 -6.86
C SER A 430 18.90 16.46 -6.75
N LEU A 431 19.71 17.16 -7.53
CA LEU A 431 21.18 17.08 -7.52
C LEU A 431 21.74 18.39 -6.97
N GLN A 432 22.58 18.33 -5.93
CA GLN A 432 23.23 19.49 -5.33
C GLN A 432 24.76 19.33 -5.43
N VAL A 433 25.44 20.43 -5.74
CA VAL A 433 26.91 20.54 -5.73
C VAL A 433 27.34 21.70 -4.84
N ALA A 434 28.36 21.49 -4.02
CA ALA A 434 28.98 22.53 -3.21
C ALA A 434 30.51 22.33 -3.10
N LYS A 435 31.18 23.18 -2.31
CA LYS A 435 32.64 23.17 -2.11
C LYS A 435 33.43 23.21 -3.43
N ASP A 436 32.95 24.01 -4.37
CA ASP A 436 33.56 24.16 -5.71
C ASP A 436 33.71 22.83 -6.48
N GLY A 437 32.83 21.86 -6.22
CA GLY A 437 32.80 20.54 -6.87
C GLY A 437 33.07 19.36 -5.94
N ASP A 438 33.75 19.59 -4.80
CA ASP A 438 34.16 18.52 -3.86
C ASP A 438 33.00 17.87 -3.10
N PHE A 439 31.79 18.45 -3.12
CA PHE A 439 30.61 17.93 -2.44
C PHE A 439 29.45 17.70 -3.41
N GLN A 440 28.86 16.50 -3.41
CA GLN A 440 27.71 16.14 -4.25
C GLN A 440 26.64 15.38 -3.44
N VAL A 441 25.37 15.72 -3.67
CA VAL A 441 24.21 14.96 -3.16
C VAL A 441 23.20 14.74 -4.28
N VAL A 442 22.68 13.52 -4.40
CA VAL A 442 21.58 13.16 -5.30
C VAL A 442 20.44 12.55 -4.47
N ASP A 443 19.23 13.04 -4.66
CA ASP A 443 17.99 12.43 -4.15
C ASP A 443 17.04 12.17 -5.33
N GLN A 444 16.79 10.90 -5.63
CA GLN A 444 16.05 10.41 -6.80
C GLN A 444 14.90 9.50 -6.37
N MET A 445 13.70 9.77 -6.90
CA MET A 445 12.50 8.96 -6.67
C MET A 445 11.79 8.68 -8.00
N ILE A 446 11.78 7.41 -8.42
CA ILE A 446 11.02 6.93 -9.58
C ILE A 446 9.78 6.15 -9.10
N HIS A 447 8.62 6.50 -9.63
CA HIS A 447 7.38 5.75 -9.49
C HIS A 447 6.96 5.18 -10.85
N PHE A 448 6.65 3.89 -10.89
CA PHE A 448 6.28 3.19 -12.11
C PHE A 448 5.08 2.26 -11.84
N ASN A 449 3.94 2.54 -12.48
CA ASN A 449 2.68 1.85 -12.25
C ASN A 449 2.16 1.22 -13.55
N ASP A 450 2.34 -0.09 -13.70
CA ASP A 450 1.77 -0.91 -14.78
C ASP A 450 0.38 -1.43 -14.36
N ARG A 451 -0.62 -1.32 -15.24
CA ARG A 451 -1.97 -1.87 -15.02
C ARG A 451 -2.52 -2.48 -16.32
N VAL A 452 -2.93 -3.74 -16.25
CA VAL A 452 -3.50 -4.51 -17.35
C VAL A 452 -4.87 -5.03 -16.94
N TYR A 453 -5.91 -4.64 -17.67
CA TYR A 453 -7.27 -5.14 -17.52
C TYR A 453 -7.66 -5.96 -18.75
N THR A 454 -7.85 -7.26 -18.60
CA THR A 454 -8.28 -8.15 -19.69
C THR A 454 -9.69 -8.64 -19.43
N LYS A 455 -10.66 -8.11 -20.18
CA LYS A 455 -12.03 -8.62 -20.20
C LYS A 455 -12.10 -9.87 -21.06
N MET A 456 -12.60 -10.96 -20.48
CA MET A 456 -12.81 -12.22 -21.16
C MET A 456 -14.19 -12.29 -21.84
N PRO A 457 -14.43 -13.30 -22.70
CA PRO A 457 -15.71 -13.48 -23.39
C PRO A 457 -16.84 -13.92 -22.45
N PHE A 458 -16.47 -14.65 -21.41
CA PHE A 458 -17.29 -14.95 -20.23
C PHE A 458 -17.06 -13.85 -19.17
N HIS A 459 -18.01 -13.64 -18.26
CA HIS A 459 -18.15 -12.43 -17.40
C HIS A 459 -16.97 -12.04 -16.47
N HIS A 460 -15.82 -12.71 -16.52
CA HIS A 460 -14.64 -12.39 -15.73
C HIS A 460 -13.81 -11.26 -16.37
N VAL A 461 -13.39 -10.30 -15.54
CA VAL A 461 -12.32 -9.36 -15.86
C VAL A 461 -11.08 -9.79 -15.08
N HIS A 462 -10.02 -10.13 -15.80
CA HIS A 462 -8.71 -10.33 -15.22
C HIS A 462 -8.02 -8.98 -15.04
N VAL A 463 -7.30 -8.84 -13.93
CA VAL A 463 -6.56 -7.63 -13.58
C VAL A 463 -5.16 -8.02 -13.14
N GLU A 464 -4.14 -7.39 -13.71
CA GLU A 464 -2.76 -7.40 -13.19
C GLU A 464 -2.31 -5.96 -12.96
N GLU A 465 -2.02 -5.60 -11.72
CA GLU A 465 -1.49 -4.28 -11.34
C GLU A 465 -0.13 -4.44 -10.65
N SER A 466 0.81 -3.56 -10.97
CA SER A 466 2.18 -3.58 -10.47
C SER A 466 2.63 -2.15 -10.17
N PHE A 467 2.82 -1.84 -8.88
CA PHE A 467 3.21 -0.52 -8.37
C PHE A 467 4.64 -0.60 -7.84
N LYS A 468 5.59 0.01 -8.55
CA LYS A 468 7.02 -0.01 -8.25
C LYS A 468 7.51 1.34 -7.77
N THR A 469 8.41 1.34 -6.79
CA THR A 469 9.13 2.54 -6.35
C THR A 469 10.63 2.29 -6.27
N PHE A 470 11.41 3.12 -6.98
CA PHE A 470 12.86 3.05 -7.04
C PHE A 470 13.44 4.33 -6.44
N HIS A 471 14.06 4.20 -5.27
CA HIS A 471 14.62 5.32 -4.51
C HIS A 471 16.15 5.21 -4.48
N LEU A 472 16.84 6.30 -4.80
CA LEU A 472 18.27 6.45 -4.59
C LEU A 472 18.55 7.77 -3.87
N ASN A 473 19.18 7.68 -2.71
CA ASN A 473 19.88 8.80 -2.12
C ASN A 473 21.39 8.51 -2.14
N PHE A 474 22.18 9.40 -2.71
CA PHE A 474 23.63 9.32 -2.80
C PHE A 474 24.24 10.61 -2.24
N TYR A 475 25.36 10.47 -1.54
CA TYR A 475 26.11 11.54 -0.92
C TYR A 475 27.60 11.26 -1.10
N ALA A 476 28.35 12.26 -1.57
CA ALA A 476 29.80 12.24 -1.66
C ALA A 476 30.38 13.56 -1.11
N ASP A 477 31.45 13.44 -0.33
CA ASP A 477 32.20 14.58 0.20
C ASP A 477 33.71 14.26 0.12
N PHE A 478 34.41 15.00 -0.74
CA PHE A 478 35.86 15.00 -0.88
C PHE A 478 36.47 16.14 -0.06
N THR A 479 37.65 15.93 0.51
CA THR A 479 38.35 16.96 1.28
C THR A 479 39.86 16.74 1.22
N VAL A 480 40.56 17.68 0.56
CA VAL A 480 42.03 17.72 0.51
C VAL A 480 42.62 18.04 1.89
N GLN A 481 43.67 17.34 2.29
CA GLN A 481 44.42 17.57 3.53
C GLN A 481 45.85 18.09 3.32
N GLY A 482 46.35 18.06 2.08
CA GLY A 482 47.70 18.49 1.70
C GLY A 482 48.15 17.78 0.42
N GLU A 483 49.41 17.95 0.03
CA GLU A 483 49.97 17.20 -1.11
C GLU A 483 49.81 15.68 -0.90
N GLY A 484 49.33 14.99 -1.93
CA GLY A 484 49.10 13.54 -1.93
C GLY A 484 48.14 13.03 -0.84
N SER A 485 47.34 13.89 -0.20
CA SER A 485 46.59 13.55 1.01
C SER A 485 45.14 14.07 0.98
N PHE A 486 44.16 13.19 1.16
CA PHE A 486 42.73 13.50 1.09
C PHE A 486 41.86 12.55 1.91
N ILE A 487 40.64 12.98 2.22
CA ILE A 487 39.53 12.13 2.67
C ILE A 487 38.44 12.10 1.60
N PHE A 488 37.86 10.93 1.38
CA PHE A 488 36.63 10.76 0.61
C PHE A 488 35.59 10.01 1.45
N VAL A 489 34.45 10.66 1.69
CA VAL A 489 33.26 10.09 2.35
C VAL A 489 32.21 9.82 1.28
N SER A 490 31.64 8.61 1.28
CA SER A 490 30.62 8.20 0.32
C SER A 490 29.53 7.38 1.01
N ASN A 491 28.27 7.75 0.80
CA ASN A 491 27.10 7.08 1.37
C ASN A 491 26.04 6.85 0.28
N VAL A 492 25.38 5.70 0.30
CA VAL A 492 24.31 5.31 -0.63
C VAL A 492 23.15 4.73 0.18
N THR A 493 21.91 5.11 -0.15
CA THR A 493 20.68 4.41 0.22
C THR A 493 19.89 4.09 -1.04
N LEU A 494 19.87 2.82 -1.43
CA LEU A 494 19.17 2.31 -2.61
C LEU A 494 17.94 1.49 -2.18
N GLY A 495 16.81 1.67 -2.85
CA GLY A 495 15.55 1.02 -2.51
C GLY A 495 14.77 0.56 -3.75
N PHE A 496 14.43 -0.73 -3.78
CA PHE A 496 13.53 -1.35 -4.75
C PHE A 496 12.30 -1.88 -4.00
N ASN A 497 11.11 -1.34 -4.27
CA ASN A 497 9.87 -1.88 -3.73
C ASN A 497 8.87 -2.16 -4.85
N GLU A 498 8.11 -3.25 -4.74
CA GLU A 498 7.06 -3.65 -5.68
C GLU A 498 5.84 -4.19 -4.93
N ASN A 499 4.67 -3.62 -5.19
CA ASN A 499 3.38 -4.20 -4.81
C ASN A 499 2.70 -4.73 -6.06
N LYS A 500 2.46 -6.04 -6.12
CA LYS A 500 1.90 -6.72 -7.29
C LYS A 500 0.61 -7.45 -6.93
N TYR A 501 -0.43 -7.21 -7.73
CA TYR A 501 -1.76 -7.76 -7.57
C TYR A 501 -2.17 -8.48 -8.86
N LYS A 502 -2.69 -9.70 -8.75
CA LYS A 502 -3.39 -10.38 -9.85
C LYS A 502 -4.73 -10.91 -9.36
N HIS A 503 -5.78 -10.67 -10.14
CA HIS A 503 -7.13 -11.16 -9.88
C HIS A 503 -7.69 -11.82 -11.14
N GLY A 504 -8.25 -13.02 -11.01
CA GLY A 504 -8.72 -13.83 -12.15
C GLY A 504 -9.81 -14.82 -11.78
N GLY A 505 -11.06 -14.36 -11.67
CA GLY A 505 -12.20 -15.19 -11.31
C GLY A 505 -12.21 -15.50 -9.82
N LEU A 506 -11.71 -16.68 -9.42
CA LEU A 506 -11.51 -17.08 -8.02
C LEU A 506 -10.03 -17.04 -7.60
N ASP A 507 -9.10 -16.99 -8.56
CA ASP A 507 -7.66 -16.96 -8.27
C ASP A 507 -7.22 -15.53 -7.96
N PHE A 508 -6.57 -15.35 -6.80
CA PHE A 508 -6.06 -14.08 -6.31
C PHE A 508 -4.62 -14.22 -5.83
N PHE A 509 -3.73 -13.37 -6.34
CA PHE A 509 -2.32 -13.32 -5.99
C PHE A 509 -1.96 -11.91 -5.55
N ILE A 510 -1.41 -11.78 -4.35
CA ILE A 510 -0.68 -10.59 -3.91
C ILE A 510 0.79 -10.99 -3.75
N SER A 511 1.71 -10.12 -4.16
CA SER A 511 3.01 -10.07 -3.52
C SER A 511 3.47 -8.65 -3.19
N PHE A 512 4.09 -8.51 -2.02
CA PHE A 512 4.80 -7.32 -1.55
C PHE A 512 6.30 -7.63 -1.55
N LEU A 513 7.10 -6.73 -2.12
CA LEU A 513 8.56 -6.73 -2.05
C LEU A 513 9.02 -5.37 -1.53
N ARG A 514 9.93 -5.40 -0.56
CA ARG A 514 10.68 -4.24 -0.08
C ARG A 514 12.13 -4.65 0.09
N ASN A 515 13.02 -4.04 -0.70
CA ASN A 515 14.45 -4.30 -0.66
C ASN A 515 15.17 -2.96 -0.49
N THR A 516 15.73 -2.71 0.69
CA THR A 516 16.43 -1.46 1.04
C THR A 516 17.86 -1.75 1.44
N GLN A 517 18.81 -1.13 0.76
CA GLN A 517 20.25 -1.29 0.98
C GLN A 517 20.86 0.06 1.35
N LYS A 518 21.77 0.06 2.32
CA LYS A 518 22.52 1.23 2.78
C LYS A 518 24.00 0.89 2.83
N ALA A 519 24.80 1.59 2.05
CA ALA A 519 26.25 1.41 2.00
C ALA A 519 26.95 2.70 2.44
N GLN A 520 28.05 2.56 3.18
CA GLN A 520 28.84 3.68 3.70
C GLN A 520 30.34 3.38 3.63
N SER A 521 31.14 4.38 3.28
CA SER A 521 32.59 4.25 3.26
C SER A 521 33.31 5.57 3.49
N VAL A 522 34.41 5.51 4.24
CA VAL A 522 35.35 6.60 4.44
C VAL A 522 36.74 6.09 4.07
N ILE A 523 37.37 6.72 3.09
CA ILE A 523 38.73 6.45 2.62
C ILE A 523 39.60 7.65 3.00
N GLU A 524 40.73 7.40 3.67
CA GLU A 524 41.70 8.40 4.09
C GLU A 524 43.07 8.06 3.48
N VAL A 525 43.51 8.87 2.52
CA VAL A 525 44.81 8.75 1.86
C VAL A 525 45.75 9.81 2.41
N LYS A 526 46.97 9.42 2.75
CA LYS A 526 48.06 10.30 3.19
C LYS A 526 49.34 9.93 2.47
N ASN A 527 49.99 10.91 1.85
CA ASN A 527 51.20 10.73 1.04
C ASN A 527 51.05 9.57 0.03
N TYR A 528 49.94 9.56 -0.72
CA TYR A 528 49.55 8.52 -1.70
C TYR A 528 49.30 7.11 -1.14
N SER A 529 49.34 6.91 0.18
CA SER A 529 49.05 5.65 0.85
C SER A 529 47.69 5.67 1.55
N THR A 530 46.89 4.60 1.41
CA THR A 530 45.60 4.49 2.13
C THR A 530 45.87 4.14 3.60
N THR A 531 45.56 5.08 4.51
CA THR A 531 45.82 4.94 5.96
C THR A 531 44.60 4.51 6.77
N LYS A 532 43.39 4.80 6.29
CA LYS A 532 42.13 4.35 6.89
C LYS A 532 41.12 4.02 5.79
N ARG A 533 40.40 2.92 5.94
CA ARG A 533 39.33 2.49 5.03
C ARG A 533 38.21 1.83 5.82
N LEU A 534 37.27 2.64 6.29
CA LEU A 534 36.01 2.14 6.87
C LEU A 534 35.05 1.86 5.70
N ARG A 535 34.37 0.70 5.75
CA ARG A 535 33.39 0.30 4.74
C ARG A 535 32.39 -0.70 5.29
N GLY A 536 31.12 -0.54 4.94
CA GLY A 536 30.09 -1.51 5.28
C GLY A 536 28.79 -1.29 4.51
N THR A 537 28.00 -2.36 4.41
CA THR A 537 26.72 -2.40 3.70
C THR A 537 25.69 -3.17 4.52
N LYS A 538 24.58 -2.51 4.87
CA LYS A 538 23.40 -3.13 5.47
C LYS A 538 22.32 -3.30 4.41
N GLN A 539 21.64 -4.44 4.39
CA GLN A 539 20.49 -4.68 3.53
C GLN A 539 19.33 -5.30 4.32
N VAL A 540 18.13 -4.78 4.08
CA VAL A 540 16.86 -5.32 4.58
C VAL A 540 16.04 -5.74 3.37
N TYR A 541 15.79 -7.03 3.25
CA TYR A 541 14.96 -7.64 2.23
C TYR A 541 13.73 -8.26 2.90
N GLU A 542 12.54 -7.87 2.47
CA GLU A 542 11.25 -8.36 2.93
C GLU A 542 10.43 -8.76 1.69
N TYR A 543 10.00 -10.01 1.60
CA TYR A 543 9.10 -10.49 0.56
C TYR A 543 7.97 -11.32 1.14
N HIS A 544 6.75 -10.94 0.77
CA HIS A 544 5.53 -11.68 1.10
C HIS A 544 4.82 -12.00 -0.21
N GLY A 545 4.73 -13.26 -0.60
CA GLY A 545 3.94 -13.72 -1.74
C GLY A 545 3.30 -15.07 -1.44
N SER A 546 2.28 -15.45 -2.23
CA SER A 546 1.58 -16.73 -2.02
C SER A 546 2.46 -17.98 -2.28
N ASP A 547 3.64 -17.81 -2.89
CA ASP A 547 4.64 -18.86 -3.01
C ASP A 547 5.50 -18.98 -1.74
N ILE A 548 5.99 -17.87 -1.19
CA ILE A 548 6.88 -17.83 -0.02
C ILE A 548 6.80 -16.49 0.73
N CYS A 549 6.82 -16.53 2.06
CA CYS A 549 7.20 -15.40 2.92
C CYS A 549 8.69 -15.53 3.29
N TYR A 550 9.47 -14.46 3.15
CA TYR A 550 10.90 -14.45 3.44
C TYR A 550 11.38 -13.07 3.89
N SER A 551 12.27 -13.03 4.88
CA SER A 551 13.08 -11.85 5.20
C SER A 551 14.56 -12.18 5.31
N ARG A 552 15.38 -11.15 5.11
CA ARG A 552 16.79 -11.13 5.49
C ARG A 552 17.21 -9.72 5.90
N ASN A 553 17.58 -9.55 7.17
CA ASN A 553 18.24 -8.35 7.70
C ASN A 553 19.72 -8.68 7.90
N ILE A 554 20.60 -8.11 7.09
CA ILE A 554 22.01 -8.50 7.04
C ILE A 554 22.91 -7.26 6.96
N SER A 555 24.07 -7.32 7.62
CA SER A 555 25.09 -6.26 7.56
C SER A 555 26.48 -6.83 7.36
N SER A 556 27.29 -6.12 6.58
CA SER A 556 28.71 -6.37 6.43
C SER A 556 29.55 -5.16 6.78
N SER A 557 30.76 -5.42 7.28
CA SER A 557 31.78 -4.42 7.58
C SER A 557 33.16 -4.98 7.32
N ASN A 558 34.02 -4.24 6.63
CA ASN A 558 35.41 -4.62 6.33
C ASN A 558 35.59 -6.03 5.71
N ASN A 559 34.66 -6.44 4.83
CA ASN A 559 34.56 -7.75 4.16
C ASN A 559 34.07 -8.92 5.03
N LEU A 560 33.68 -8.68 6.29
CA LEU A 560 33.05 -9.68 7.16
C LEU A 560 31.54 -9.41 7.27
N ILE A 561 30.75 -10.45 7.53
CA ILE A 561 29.36 -10.32 7.95
C ILE A 561 29.34 -10.01 9.45
N GLU A 562 28.62 -8.95 9.84
CA GLU A 562 28.41 -8.57 11.24
C GLU A 562 27.24 -9.37 11.85
N TYR A 563 26.14 -9.46 11.11
CA TYR A 563 24.97 -10.29 11.40
C TYR A 563 24.23 -10.64 10.11
N ASP A 564 23.53 -11.77 10.10
CA ASP A 564 22.71 -12.26 9.00
C ASP A 564 21.44 -12.92 9.56
N GLU A 565 20.38 -12.13 9.70
CA GLU A 565 19.10 -12.52 10.28
C GLU A 565 18.12 -12.86 9.13
N GLY A 566 18.26 -14.07 8.59
CA GLY A 566 17.41 -14.59 7.51
C GLY A 566 16.43 -15.66 7.96
N GLY A 567 15.18 -15.61 7.47
CA GLY A 567 14.14 -16.56 7.85
C GLY A 567 12.91 -16.56 6.93
N LYS A 568 12.04 -17.58 7.09
CA LYS A 568 10.64 -17.48 6.63
C LYS A 568 9.91 -16.53 7.59
N LEU A 569 9.21 -15.52 7.08
CA LEU A 569 8.36 -14.62 7.89
C LEU A 569 6.99 -15.21 8.26
N CYS A 570 6.68 -16.41 7.80
CA CYS A 570 5.41 -17.08 8.05
C CYS A 570 5.68 -18.51 8.50
N ASP A 571 5.13 -18.90 9.64
CA ASP A 571 5.10 -20.30 10.09
C ASP A 571 4.23 -21.17 9.16
N ASP A 572 4.41 -22.49 9.28
CA ASP A 572 4.10 -23.43 8.22
C ASP A 572 2.60 -23.66 7.94
N PHE A 573 2.08 -22.99 6.90
CA PHE A 573 1.00 -23.51 6.05
C PHE A 573 1.50 -24.68 5.16
N GLU A 574 2.25 -25.63 5.74
CA GLU A 574 2.71 -26.83 5.04
C GLU A 574 1.61 -27.91 5.09
N VAL A 575 0.76 -27.92 4.06
CA VAL A 575 -0.28 -28.95 3.86
C VAL A 575 0.41 -30.29 3.57
N LYS A 576 0.68 -31.05 4.64
CA LYS A 576 1.33 -32.37 4.57
C LYS A 576 0.52 -33.33 3.70
N PRO A 577 1.08 -33.85 2.58
CA PRO A 577 0.45 -34.93 1.83
C PRO A 577 0.30 -36.16 2.74
N GLN A 578 -0.89 -36.76 2.81
CA GLN A 578 -1.09 -37.99 3.57
C GLN A 578 -0.32 -39.14 2.93
N THR A 579 0.62 -39.72 3.68
CA THR A 579 1.49 -40.79 3.19
C THR A 579 0.78 -42.14 3.13
N ILE A 580 0.30 -42.54 1.94
CA ILE A 580 -0.23 -43.88 1.70
C ILE A 580 0.85 -44.74 1.02
N SER A 581 1.21 -45.87 1.63
CA SER A 581 2.24 -46.77 1.09
C SER A 581 1.69 -47.70 0.00
N CYS A 582 2.26 -47.64 -1.21
CA CYS A 582 1.92 -48.57 -2.28
C CYS A 582 2.45 -50.00 -2.01
N ILE A 583 1.61 -50.86 -1.45
CA ILE A 583 1.74 -52.32 -1.52
C ILE A 583 0.62 -52.85 -2.44
N SER A 584 0.91 -53.90 -3.20
CA SER A 584 0.08 -54.33 -4.34
C SER A 584 -1.17 -55.16 -3.98
N LYS A 585 -2.20 -55.03 -4.83
CA LYS A 585 -3.35 -55.94 -5.11
C LYS A 585 -4.68 -55.68 -4.37
N HIS A 586 -5.70 -55.43 -5.21
CA HIS A 586 -7.08 -55.96 -5.21
C HIS A 586 -7.98 -55.98 -3.95
N LEU A 587 -9.26 -55.62 -4.22
CA LEU A 587 -10.52 -55.93 -3.50
C LEU A 587 -10.87 -55.10 -2.26
N GLY A 588 -12.19 -54.89 -2.08
CA GLY A 588 -12.83 -54.57 -0.79
C GLY A 588 -13.48 -53.19 -0.65
N TRP A 589 -14.78 -53.15 -0.34
CA TRP A 589 -15.41 -52.03 0.37
C TRP A 589 -15.15 -52.18 1.88
N ASN A 590 -15.10 -51.09 2.68
CA ASN A 590 -16.27 -50.58 3.44
C ASN A 590 -15.94 -49.35 4.33
N GLN A 591 -16.88 -48.94 5.19
CA GLN A 591 -16.94 -47.66 5.91
C GLN A 591 -16.18 -47.57 7.27
N GLN A 592 -16.13 -46.33 7.78
CA GLN A 592 -16.34 -45.87 9.17
C GLN A 592 -15.15 -45.56 10.14
N LYS A 593 -15.15 -44.26 10.55
CA LYS A 593 -14.98 -43.69 11.92
C LYS A 593 -13.63 -43.63 12.68
N LEU A 594 -13.39 -42.40 13.15
CA LEU A 594 -13.03 -41.96 14.53
C LEU A 594 -11.57 -41.79 15.02
N SER A 595 -11.36 -40.58 15.60
CA SER A 595 -10.66 -40.27 16.85
C SER A 595 -9.26 -39.61 16.82
N MET A 596 -9.00 -38.85 17.89
CA MET A 596 -7.81 -38.01 18.15
C MET A 596 -6.93 -38.58 19.28
N ALA A 597 -5.61 -38.35 19.20
CA ALA A 597 -4.64 -38.16 20.31
C ALA A 597 -3.27 -37.86 19.65
N SER A 598 -2.58 -36.72 19.82
CA SER A 598 -2.08 -36.01 21.02
C SER A 598 -0.74 -36.56 21.58
N PHE A 599 -0.08 -35.77 22.44
CA PHE A 599 1.30 -35.82 22.94
C PHE A 599 2.41 -35.20 22.05
N PHE A 600 3.44 -34.51 22.58
CA PHE A 600 3.66 -33.48 23.64
C PHE A 600 5.21 -33.38 23.86
N LEU A 601 5.69 -32.26 24.43
CA LEU A 601 7.05 -32.01 24.98
C LEU A 601 8.19 -31.90 23.91
N ASN A 602 8.97 -30.81 23.73
CA ASN A 602 9.44 -29.69 24.61
C ASN A 602 10.47 -30.16 25.67
N PRO A 603 11.35 -29.33 26.31
CA PRO A 603 11.70 -27.88 26.14
C PRO A 603 13.24 -27.54 26.18
N LEU A 604 13.57 -26.24 26.36
CA LEU A 604 14.88 -25.61 26.72
C LEU A 604 15.97 -25.55 25.61
N LEU A 605 16.91 -24.58 25.54
CA LEU A 605 17.34 -23.40 26.35
C LEU A 605 17.85 -22.33 25.31
N TYR A 606 17.58 -21.01 25.32
CA TYR A 606 17.93 -19.93 26.28
C TYR A 606 19.44 -19.88 26.65
N LEU A 607 20.15 -18.75 26.84
CA LEU A 607 19.78 -17.35 27.17
C LEU A 607 20.99 -16.37 26.93
N LEU A 608 20.86 -15.09 27.33
CA LEU A 608 21.91 -14.12 27.74
C LEU A 608 22.76 -13.36 26.64
N PRO A 609 23.27 -12.12 26.93
CA PRO A 609 22.93 -10.95 26.08
C PRO A 609 23.92 -9.71 26.09
N LEU A 610 23.40 -8.55 25.66
CA LEU A 610 23.63 -7.16 26.16
C LEU A 610 24.95 -6.39 25.93
N LEU A 611 24.79 -5.06 26.11
CA LEU A 611 25.76 -3.94 25.98
C LEU A 611 26.14 -3.59 24.52
N PHE A 612 26.22 -2.32 24.10
CA PHE A 612 26.24 -1.03 24.82
C PHE A 612 25.22 -0.01 24.26
N LEU A 613 24.80 0.93 25.11
CA LEU A 613 24.47 2.30 24.66
C LEU A 613 25.76 3.13 24.67
N ASP A 614 25.92 4.05 23.71
CA ASP A 614 26.15 5.46 24.06
C ASP A 614 25.74 6.41 22.91
N ARG A 615 25.75 7.71 23.20
CA ARG A 615 25.37 8.83 22.32
C ARG A 615 26.53 9.23 21.39
N LEU A 616 26.27 10.11 20.41
CA LEU A 616 26.62 11.55 20.52
C LEU A 616 26.29 12.40 19.27
N PHE A 617 25.97 13.67 19.56
CA PHE A 617 26.01 14.90 18.74
C PHE A 617 25.58 14.94 17.26
N SER A 618 24.71 15.93 16.99
CA SER A 618 25.15 17.09 16.20
C SER A 618 24.82 18.39 16.97
N GLN A 619 25.72 19.38 16.92
CA GLN A 619 25.50 20.74 17.43
C GLN A 619 25.45 21.72 16.26
N ALA A 620 24.71 22.82 16.41
CA ALA A 620 24.80 23.97 15.52
C ALA A 620 24.88 25.28 16.31
N ASN A 621 26.12 25.77 16.46
CA ASN A 621 26.55 27.13 16.77
C ASN A 621 26.18 27.79 18.11
N LEU A 622 27.22 28.32 18.77
CA LEU A 622 27.13 29.23 19.90
C LEU A 622 26.89 30.67 19.43
N HIS A 623 26.26 31.49 20.28
CA HIS A 623 26.67 32.88 20.45
C HIS A 623 26.86 33.20 21.95
N HIS A 624 27.68 34.21 22.23
CA HIS A 624 28.49 34.23 23.44
C HIS A 624 27.79 34.81 24.69
N SER A 625 27.86 34.04 25.79
CA SER A 625 27.86 34.43 27.21
C SER A 625 27.14 35.73 27.65
N LYS A 626 26.19 35.57 28.60
CA LYS A 626 26.31 36.22 29.92
C LYS A 626 25.53 35.45 30.99
N THR A 627 26.20 35.18 32.12
CA THR A 627 25.65 34.49 33.28
C THR A 627 24.61 35.36 34.00
N PHE A 628 23.45 34.80 34.36
CA PHE A 628 22.65 35.31 35.47
C PHE A 628 22.13 34.21 36.38
N LYS A 629 21.87 34.57 37.64
CA LYS A 629 21.56 33.66 38.75
C LYS A 629 20.08 33.27 38.82
N SER A 630 19.78 32.31 39.67
CA SER A 630 18.44 31.90 40.07
C SER A 630 17.54 33.06 40.53
N SER A 631 16.40 33.22 39.86
CA SER A 631 15.15 33.72 40.45
C SER A 631 14.17 32.53 40.45
N LEU A 632 14.01 31.82 41.57
CA LEU A 632 13.13 32.18 42.69
C LEU A 632 11.66 32.37 42.24
N LEU A 633 10.75 31.66 42.90
CA LEU A 633 9.31 31.68 42.65
C LEU A 633 8.73 33.09 42.78
N SER A 634 8.05 33.58 41.75
CA SER A 634 7.13 34.71 41.84
C SER A 634 5.71 34.25 41.50
N GLN A 635 4.84 34.13 42.51
CA GLN A 635 3.41 33.99 42.28
C GLN A 635 2.86 35.34 41.76
N SER A 636 2.36 35.38 40.52
CA SER A 636 1.64 36.55 39.99
C SER A 636 0.15 36.42 40.28
N SER A 637 -0.27 36.84 41.47
CA SER A 637 -1.68 36.87 41.89
C SER A 637 -2.33 38.23 41.65
N ALA A 638 -2.97 38.43 40.48
CA ALA A 638 -4.15 39.30 40.31
C ALA A 638 -4.72 39.29 38.88
N ASN A 639 -5.99 38.94 38.77
CA ASN A 639 -7.01 39.55 37.88
C ASN A 639 -6.66 39.87 36.40
N GLU A 640 -6.30 38.85 35.63
CA GLU A 640 -6.86 38.73 34.27
C GLU A 640 -7.79 37.51 34.23
N THR A 641 -9.00 37.67 33.70
CA THR A 641 -9.93 36.55 33.47
C THR A 641 -9.52 35.79 32.23
N ILE A 642 -8.52 34.91 32.36
CA ILE A 642 -8.03 34.04 31.29
C ILE A 642 -9.20 33.24 30.71
N SER A 643 -9.50 33.46 29.43
CA SER A 643 -10.61 32.79 28.74
C SER A 643 -10.49 31.26 28.74
N PRO A 644 -11.62 30.52 28.75
CA PRO A 644 -11.62 29.08 28.54
C PRO A 644 -10.93 28.71 27.21
N THR A 645 -10.20 27.60 27.19
CA THR A 645 -9.59 27.09 25.95
C THR A 645 -10.66 26.46 25.06
N LEU A 646 -10.79 26.94 23.83
CA LEU A 646 -11.66 26.34 22.80
C LEU A 646 -11.08 24.98 22.36
N PHE A 647 -11.90 23.94 22.33
CA PHE A 647 -11.59 22.66 21.68
C PHE A 647 -12.55 22.42 20.50
N PHE A 648 -12.07 21.77 19.44
CA PHE A 648 -12.88 21.43 18.26
C PHE A 648 -12.32 20.23 17.50
N GLU A 649 -13.17 19.55 16.75
CA GLU A 649 -12.77 18.59 15.72
C GLU A 649 -12.77 19.27 14.34
N VAL A 650 -11.85 18.89 13.44
CA VAL A 650 -11.79 19.43 12.07
C VAL A 650 -12.70 18.63 11.15
N THR A 651 -13.84 19.23 10.81
CA THR A 651 -14.78 18.71 9.82
C THR A 651 -15.29 19.83 8.90
N LYS A 652 -15.91 19.47 7.77
CA LYS A 652 -16.57 20.44 6.88
C LYS A 652 -17.79 21.06 7.56
N PRO A 653 -18.11 22.34 7.33
CA PRO A 653 -19.34 22.93 7.84
C PRO A 653 -20.57 22.20 7.31
N ILE A 654 -21.64 22.20 8.11
CA ILE A 654 -22.98 21.81 7.62
C ILE A 654 -23.45 22.90 6.66
N ASN A 655 -23.87 22.52 5.45
CA ASN A 655 -24.44 23.46 4.49
C ASN A 655 -25.86 23.83 4.93
N LEU A 656 -25.98 24.98 5.60
CA LEU A 656 -27.23 25.51 6.12
C LEU A 656 -27.98 26.37 5.08
N PRO A 657 -29.32 26.30 5.04
CA PRO A 657 -30.14 27.27 4.31
C PRO A 657 -29.98 28.70 4.87
N THR A 658 -30.24 29.71 4.03
CA THR A 658 -30.22 31.13 4.42
C THR A 658 -31.45 31.57 5.24
N THR A 659 -32.42 30.68 5.44
CA THR A 659 -33.63 30.93 6.24
C THR A 659 -33.30 30.95 7.74
N LYS A 660 -33.92 31.88 8.49
CA LYS A 660 -33.89 31.84 9.96
C LYS A 660 -34.48 30.50 10.46
N PRO A 661 -33.76 29.71 11.29
CA PRO A 661 -34.30 28.48 11.86
C PRO A 661 -35.26 28.77 13.02
N CYS A 662 -36.13 27.81 13.30
CA CYS A 662 -36.73 27.65 14.62
C CYS A 662 -35.69 26.96 15.53
N SER A 663 -35.56 27.40 16.78
CA SER A 663 -34.55 26.89 17.73
C SER A 663 -35.20 26.43 19.02
N LEU A 664 -34.90 25.20 19.46
CA LEU A 664 -35.39 24.61 20.70
C LEU A 664 -34.23 24.14 21.56
N THR A 665 -34.02 24.76 22.72
CA THR A 665 -33.14 24.21 23.76
C THR A 665 -33.90 23.08 24.46
N VAL A 666 -33.52 21.83 24.20
CA VAL A 666 -34.21 20.65 24.76
C VAL A 666 -33.68 20.30 26.14
N LEU A 667 -32.40 20.56 26.40
CA LEU A 667 -31.77 20.33 27.70
C LEU A 667 -30.77 21.44 28.05
N GLN A 668 -30.78 21.86 29.31
CA GLN A 668 -29.70 22.58 29.98
C GLN A 668 -29.44 21.88 31.32
N HIS A 669 -28.22 21.38 31.54
CA HIS A 669 -27.91 20.56 32.71
C HIS A 669 -26.43 20.58 33.13
N ASP A 670 -26.20 20.41 34.43
CA ASP A 670 -24.86 20.37 35.05
C ASP A 670 -24.49 18.93 35.42
N PHE A 671 -23.76 18.25 34.54
CA PHE A 671 -23.30 16.88 34.75
C PHE A 671 -22.11 16.87 35.72
N GLY A 672 -22.40 16.79 37.03
CA GLY A 672 -21.42 16.65 38.11
C GLY A 672 -21.34 15.22 38.65
N PHE A 673 -22.29 14.84 39.49
CA PHE A 673 -22.37 13.52 40.12
C PHE A 673 -23.38 12.63 39.37
N THR A 674 -23.06 12.21 38.16
CA THR A 674 -24.00 11.53 37.23
C THR A 674 -23.61 10.12 36.81
N TYR A 675 -22.38 9.68 37.09
CA TYR A 675 -21.94 8.30 36.89
C TYR A 675 -22.73 7.33 37.77
N GLY A 676 -23.14 6.18 37.22
CA GLY A 676 -23.93 5.17 37.92
C GLY A 676 -25.35 5.62 38.29
N LYS A 677 -25.91 6.60 37.58
CA LYS A 677 -27.27 7.13 37.76
C LYS A 677 -28.04 7.12 36.44
N PRO A 678 -29.38 7.26 36.48
CA PRO A 678 -30.17 7.29 35.26
C PRO A 678 -29.81 8.47 34.33
N PRO A 679 -30.02 8.30 33.01
CA PRO A 679 -29.95 9.38 32.04
C PRO A 679 -30.80 10.59 32.47
N VAL A 680 -30.33 11.79 32.16
CA VAL A 680 -31.08 13.03 32.37
C VAL A 680 -32.17 13.11 31.32
N LEU A 681 -33.42 13.15 31.77
CA LEU A 681 -34.60 13.13 30.91
C LEU A 681 -35.21 14.53 30.76
N ALA A 682 -35.65 14.85 29.55
CA ALA A 682 -36.45 16.02 29.22
C ALA A 682 -37.62 15.64 28.30
N ASN A 683 -38.74 16.38 28.39
CA ASN A 683 -39.86 16.19 27.48
C ASN A 683 -39.59 16.93 26.17
N TYR A 684 -39.43 16.18 25.08
CA TYR A 684 -39.38 16.72 23.74
C TYR A 684 -40.80 16.87 23.17
N ASN A 685 -41.06 18.04 22.58
CA ASN A 685 -42.18 18.29 21.69
C ASN A 685 -41.64 19.10 20.50
N PHE A 686 -42.17 18.90 19.31
CA PHE A 686 -41.89 19.80 18.19
C PHE A 686 -42.39 21.22 18.53
N PRO A 687 -41.64 22.31 18.24
CA PRO A 687 -42.04 23.66 18.66
C PRO A 687 -43.34 24.15 18.01
N SER A 688 -44.40 24.32 18.82
CA SER A 688 -45.71 24.85 18.41
C SER A 688 -45.64 26.17 17.66
N ASP A 689 -44.68 27.01 18.03
CA ASP A 689 -44.54 28.39 17.57
C ASP A 689 -43.72 28.48 16.27
N CYS A 690 -43.29 27.34 15.71
CA CYS A 690 -42.57 27.29 14.45
C CYS A 690 -43.56 27.33 13.26
N PRO A 691 -43.55 28.37 12.42
CA PRO A 691 -44.59 28.60 11.39
C PRO A 691 -44.39 27.77 10.11
N PHE A 692 -43.62 26.67 10.19
CA PHE A 692 -43.24 25.83 9.04
C PHE A 692 -43.43 24.35 9.38
N GLN A 693 -43.89 23.57 8.41
CA GLN A 693 -44.07 22.11 8.55
C GLN A 693 -43.03 21.29 7.77
N GLU A 694 -42.31 21.91 6.82
CA GLU A 694 -41.25 21.27 6.05
C GLU A 694 -39.86 21.84 6.36
N PHE A 695 -38.91 20.96 6.69
CA PHE A 695 -37.54 21.31 7.07
C PHE A 695 -36.51 20.68 6.14
N SER A 696 -35.64 21.54 5.60
CA SER A 696 -34.58 21.16 4.67
C SER A 696 -33.28 20.77 5.40
N LYS A 697 -33.05 21.29 6.61
CA LYS A 697 -32.05 20.81 7.57
C LYS A 697 -32.57 20.83 9.00
N ILE A 698 -32.22 19.82 9.79
CA ILE A 698 -32.35 19.82 11.24
C ILE A 698 -30.96 19.50 11.83
N VAL A 699 -30.48 20.37 12.72
CA VAL A 699 -29.12 20.28 13.29
C VAL A 699 -29.21 20.20 14.81
N LEU A 700 -28.53 19.21 15.38
CA LEU A 700 -28.26 19.13 16.81
C LEU A 700 -26.99 19.91 17.12
N GLU A 701 -27.07 20.81 18.07
CA GLU A 701 -25.92 21.50 18.66
C GLU A 701 -25.79 21.10 20.14
N TRP A 702 -24.65 20.50 20.47
CA TRP A 702 -24.20 20.30 21.84
C TRP A 702 -23.16 21.37 22.15
N ASN A 703 -23.38 22.15 23.20
CA ASN A 703 -22.39 23.11 23.71
C ASN A 703 -22.07 22.76 25.16
N ALA A 704 -20.79 22.71 25.51
CA ALA A 704 -20.37 22.42 26.86
C ALA A 704 -19.18 23.26 27.34
N THR A 705 -19.21 23.62 28.62
CA THR A 705 -18.04 24.14 29.35
C THR A 705 -17.69 23.23 30.51
N CYS A 706 -16.42 23.23 30.90
CA CYS A 706 -15.94 22.53 32.09
C CYS A 706 -14.73 23.28 32.65
N LYS A 707 -14.60 23.34 33.99
CA LYS A 707 -13.45 23.91 34.69
C LYS A 707 -13.15 23.10 35.93
N GLY A 708 -11.88 22.75 36.10
CA GLY A 708 -11.40 21.76 37.08
C GLY A 708 -10.53 20.71 36.39
N ARG A 709 -10.24 19.61 37.07
CA ARG A 709 -9.67 18.39 36.48
C ARG A 709 -10.80 17.42 36.17
N GLN A 710 -10.80 16.84 34.98
CA GLN A 710 -11.63 15.71 34.60
C GLN A 710 -10.88 14.93 33.51
N PHE A 711 -11.15 13.64 33.37
CA PHE A 711 -10.70 12.87 32.21
C PHE A 711 -11.81 12.80 31.16
N ASP A 712 -11.51 12.24 30.01
CA ASP A 712 -12.45 11.99 28.95
C ASP A 712 -13.52 10.96 29.35
N ARG A 713 -14.72 11.12 28.76
CA ARG A 713 -15.93 10.34 29.05
C ARG A 713 -16.72 10.16 27.76
N ILE A 714 -17.16 8.93 27.49
CA ILE A 714 -18.19 8.70 26.47
C ILE A 714 -19.55 9.21 26.95
N PHE A 715 -20.35 9.77 26.04
CA PHE A 715 -21.74 10.14 26.30
C PHE A 715 -22.62 9.92 25.07
N GLY A 716 -23.92 9.79 25.33
CA GLY A 716 -24.95 9.57 24.31
C GLY A 716 -26.15 10.50 24.47
N VAL A 717 -26.83 10.76 23.36
CA VAL A 717 -28.05 11.56 23.26
C VAL A 717 -29.08 10.79 22.46
N TRP A 718 -30.24 10.51 23.05
CA TRP A 718 -31.34 9.76 22.44
C TRP A 718 -32.65 10.54 22.44
N LEU A 719 -33.52 10.26 21.46
CA LEU A 719 -34.92 10.69 21.45
C LEU A 719 -35.80 9.44 21.30
N SER A 720 -36.68 9.18 22.27
CA SER A 720 -37.53 7.97 22.31
C SER A 720 -36.74 6.66 22.16
N GLY A 721 -35.49 6.65 22.64
CA GLY A 721 -34.55 5.53 22.50
C GLY A 721 -33.74 5.50 21.20
N VAL A 722 -34.02 6.35 20.19
CA VAL A 722 -33.22 6.44 18.95
C VAL A 722 -31.98 7.29 19.22
N GLU A 723 -30.78 6.73 19.05
CA GLU A 723 -29.53 7.46 19.32
C GLU A 723 -29.27 8.50 18.21
N LEU A 724 -29.00 9.75 18.60
CA LEU A 724 -28.75 10.87 17.68
C LEU A 724 -27.25 11.20 17.60
N LEU A 725 -26.58 11.27 18.75
CA LEU A 725 -25.17 11.62 18.90
C LEU A 725 -24.50 10.67 19.91
N ARG A 726 -23.35 10.12 19.51
CA ARG A 726 -22.35 9.53 20.41
C ARG A 726 -21.07 10.34 20.32
N SER A 727 -20.48 10.67 21.46
CA SER A 727 -19.41 11.66 21.54
C SER A 727 -18.53 11.44 22.77
N CYS A 728 -17.27 11.88 22.71
CA CYS A 728 -16.36 11.88 23.84
C CYS A 728 -16.13 13.30 24.36
N THR A 729 -16.04 13.49 25.68
CA THR A 729 -15.85 14.81 26.28
C THR A 729 -14.44 15.37 26.05
N ALA A 730 -14.34 16.67 25.80
CA ALA A 730 -13.07 17.38 25.88
C ALA A 730 -12.53 17.38 27.33
N GLU A 731 -11.22 17.13 27.50
CA GLU A 731 -10.53 17.20 28.79
C GLU A 731 -10.28 18.67 29.21
N PRO A 732 -10.70 19.08 30.42
CA PRO A 732 -10.54 20.45 30.89
C PRO A 732 -9.11 20.85 31.27
N ARG A 733 -8.88 22.16 31.26
CA ARG A 733 -7.66 22.83 31.75
C ARG A 733 -7.98 23.66 33.01
N PRO A 734 -6.96 24.10 33.80
CA PRO A 734 -7.18 24.97 34.96
C PRO A 734 -7.90 26.31 34.67
N ASN A 735 -7.72 26.87 33.47
CA ASN A 735 -8.47 28.05 32.99
C ASN A 735 -9.89 27.73 32.50
N GLY A 736 -10.27 26.45 32.43
CA GLY A 736 -11.51 25.95 31.85
C GLY A 736 -11.43 25.72 30.34
N ILE A 737 -12.46 25.09 29.81
CA ILE A 737 -12.66 24.80 28.38
C ILE A 737 -14.07 25.18 27.91
N PHE A 738 -14.18 25.43 26.61
CA PHE A 738 -15.45 25.46 25.88
C PHE A 738 -15.31 24.59 24.64
N TRP A 739 -16.33 23.80 24.30
CA TRP A 739 -16.37 23.01 23.08
C TRP A 739 -17.81 22.82 22.58
N SER A 740 -17.93 22.51 21.28
CA SER A 740 -19.21 22.43 20.59
C SER A 740 -19.21 21.33 19.53
N VAL A 741 -20.31 20.57 19.44
CA VAL A 741 -20.56 19.57 18.38
C VAL A 741 -21.79 19.99 17.62
N LYS A 742 -21.74 19.97 16.28
CA LYS A 742 -22.89 20.25 15.41
C LYS A 742 -23.09 19.07 14.46
N LYS A 743 -24.20 18.35 14.62
CA LYS A 743 -24.52 17.15 13.84
C LYS A 743 -25.79 17.36 12.99
N ASP A 744 -25.72 16.95 11.73
CA ASP A 744 -26.85 16.98 10.81
C ASP A 744 -27.77 15.78 11.10
N ILE A 745 -28.79 16.00 11.93
CA ILE A 745 -29.76 14.97 12.33
C ILE A 745 -30.98 14.90 11.39
N THR A 746 -30.90 15.51 10.19
CA THR A 746 -32.02 15.56 9.23
C THR A 746 -32.55 14.17 8.84
N ARG A 747 -31.73 13.10 8.92
CA ARG A 747 -32.18 11.72 8.65
C ARG A 747 -33.29 11.26 9.62
N TYR A 748 -33.33 11.81 10.84
CA TYR A 748 -34.29 11.50 11.90
C TYR A 748 -35.60 12.31 11.83
N SER A 749 -35.94 12.90 10.68
CA SER A 749 -37.05 13.86 10.57
C SER A 749 -38.42 13.32 10.99
N SER A 750 -38.74 12.04 10.73
CA SER A 750 -40.03 11.43 11.13
C SER A 750 -40.23 11.42 12.64
N LEU A 751 -39.17 11.11 13.38
CA LEU A 751 -39.14 11.14 14.85
C LEU A 751 -39.18 12.58 15.38
N LEU A 752 -38.35 13.46 14.82
CA LEU A 752 -38.20 14.86 15.24
C LEU A 752 -39.45 15.71 14.97
N LEU A 753 -40.26 15.35 13.99
CA LEU A 753 -41.46 16.09 13.58
C LEU A 753 -42.77 15.39 14.00
N SER A 754 -42.72 14.38 14.89
CA SER A 754 -43.95 13.87 15.50
C SER A 754 -44.57 14.91 16.44
N ASN A 755 -45.90 14.91 16.48
CA ASN A 755 -46.71 15.70 17.42
C ASN A 755 -46.77 15.08 18.83
N ASP A 756 -46.31 13.84 18.99
CA ASP A 756 -46.31 13.15 20.29
C ASP A 756 -45.26 13.76 21.24
N THR A 757 -45.61 13.87 22.53
CA THR A 757 -44.62 14.17 23.57
C THR A 757 -43.70 12.98 23.76
N GLN A 758 -42.41 13.19 23.53
CA GLN A 758 -41.38 12.16 23.51
C GLN A 758 -40.36 12.37 24.64
N THR A 759 -39.65 11.31 25.03
CA THR A 759 -38.57 11.42 26.02
C THR A 759 -37.24 11.65 25.33
N PHE A 760 -36.65 12.83 25.55
CA PHE A 760 -35.25 13.10 25.24
C PHE A 760 -34.39 12.64 26.41
N ALA A 761 -33.35 11.85 26.16
CA ALA A 761 -32.46 11.29 27.18
C ALA A 761 -31.01 11.64 26.87
N VAL A 762 -30.27 12.10 27.87
CA VAL A 762 -28.83 12.35 27.78
C VAL A 762 -28.11 11.67 28.94
N TYR A 763 -27.14 10.82 28.62
CA TYR A 763 -26.28 10.19 29.62
C TYR A 763 -24.82 10.57 29.39
N LEU A 764 -24.24 11.26 30.37
CA LEU A 764 -22.82 11.55 30.50
C LEU A 764 -22.44 11.19 31.94
N GLY A 765 -21.77 10.04 32.11
CA GLY A 765 -21.41 9.51 33.42
C GLY A 765 -20.20 10.23 34.02
N ASN A 766 -20.44 11.31 34.77
CA ASN A 766 -19.38 12.11 35.41
C ASN A 766 -19.23 11.81 36.90
N ILE A 767 -18.00 11.95 37.41
CA ILE A 767 -17.63 11.80 38.83
C ILE A 767 -16.98 13.12 39.27
N VAL A 768 -17.41 13.64 40.42
CA VAL A 768 -16.78 14.79 41.08
C VAL A 768 -16.31 14.39 42.48
N ASP A 769 -15.04 14.62 42.78
CA ASP A 769 -14.42 14.36 44.09
C ASP A 769 -13.20 15.29 44.34
N LYS A 770 -12.29 14.90 45.23
CA LYS A 770 -11.06 15.64 45.57
C LYS A 770 -10.03 15.72 44.41
N THR A 771 -10.11 14.80 43.45
CA THR A 771 -9.21 14.64 42.31
C THR A 771 -9.88 15.18 41.04
N TYR A 772 -11.09 14.70 40.78
CA TYR A 772 -11.95 15.05 39.66
C TYR A 772 -12.83 16.23 40.06
N THR A 773 -12.41 17.44 39.73
CA THR A 773 -13.10 18.68 40.15
C THR A 773 -13.94 19.32 39.04
N GLY A 774 -13.94 18.76 37.83
CA GLY A 774 -14.66 19.28 36.67
C GLY A 774 -16.12 18.82 36.58
N VAL A 775 -17.04 19.80 36.68
CA VAL A 775 -18.45 19.67 36.27
C VAL A 775 -18.59 20.06 34.79
N TYR A 776 -19.35 19.29 34.01
CA TYR A 776 -19.70 19.66 32.63
C TYR A 776 -21.05 20.39 32.61
N HIS A 777 -21.02 21.69 32.32
CA HIS A 777 -22.21 22.52 32.10
C HIS A 777 -22.61 22.41 30.63
N VAL A 778 -23.76 21.82 30.34
CA VAL A 778 -24.18 21.40 28.99
C VAL A 778 -25.49 22.06 28.57
N ASN A 779 -25.52 22.59 27.35
CA ASN A 779 -26.74 23.00 26.64
C ASN A 779 -26.88 22.15 25.36
N VAL A 780 -28.08 21.63 25.10
CA VAL A 780 -28.42 20.90 23.88
C VAL A 780 -29.55 21.60 23.15
N THR A 781 -29.27 22.10 21.94
CA THR A 781 -30.18 22.91 21.13
C THR A 781 -30.42 22.24 19.78
N LEU A 782 -31.68 22.15 19.35
CA LEU A 782 -32.06 21.69 18.01
C LEU A 782 -32.47 22.88 17.15
N TYR A 783 -31.90 22.96 15.94
CA TYR A 783 -32.15 24.02 14.96
C TYR A 783 -32.85 23.46 13.72
N PHE A 784 -34.07 23.91 13.48
CA PHE A 784 -34.95 23.48 12.38
C PHE A 784 -34.95 24.55 11.28
N TYR A 785 -34.22 24.32 10.20
CA TYR A 785 -34.13 25.23 9.06
C TYR A 785 -35.21 24.86 8.02
N PRO A 786 -36.19 25.74 7.76
CA PRO A 786 -37.32 25.42 6.89
C PRO A 786 -36.89 25.17 5.43
N ALA A 787 -37.77 24.59 4.64
CA ALA A 787 -37.60 24.53 3.20
C ALA A 787 -37.78 25.94 2.59
N VAL A 788 -36.84 26.37 1.74
CA VAL A 788 -37.06 27.53 0.87
C VAL A 788 -38.13 27.14 -0.16
N GLN A 789 -39.18 27.95 -0.31
CA GLN A 789 -40.28 27.67 -1.25
C GLN A 789 -39.73 27.40 -2.66
N LYS A 790 -40.02 26.20 -3.20
CA LYS A 790 -39.77 25.91 -4.61
C LYS A 790 -40.66 26.83 -5.47
N PRO A 791 -40.14 27.41 -6.58
CA PRO A 791 -40.98 28.17 -7.50
C PRO A 791 -42.13 27.31 -8.05
N VAL A 792 -43.34 27.86 -8.04
CA VAL A 792 -44.51 27.23 -8.66
C VAL A 792 -44.33 27.24 -10.19
N LEU A 793 -43.84 26.14 -10.77
CA LEU A 793 -44.07 25.72 -12.17
C LEU A 793 -43.31 24.42 -12.53
N SER A 794 -43.89 23.25 -12.30
CA SER A 794 -43.99 22.19 -13.34
C SER A 794 -44.88 21.03 -12.89
N LYS A 795 -45.80 20.69 -13.81
CA LYS A 795 -46.89 19.70 -13.73
C LYS A 795 -46.50 18.35 -13.14
N GLU A 796 -47.47 17.75 -12.46
CA GLU A 796 -47.59 16.31 -12.22
C GLU A 796 -47.29 15.51 -13.50
N LYS A 797 -46.16 14.80 -13.51
CA LYS A 797 -45.88 13.68 -14.42
C LYS A 797 -45.02 12.67 -13.67
N TRP A 798 -45.27 11.37 -13.92
CA TRP A 798 -44.55 10.28 -13.29
C TRP A 798 -43.04 10.34 -13.63
N GLY A 799 -42.15 10.07 -12.67
CA GLY A 799 -40.73 9.87 -12.99
C GLY A 799 -39.65 10.13 -11.93
N ASP A 800 -39.95 10.56 -10.69
CA ASP A 800 -38.89 10.92 -9.71
C ASP A 800 -38.59 9.86 -8.63
N PHE A 801 -38.74 8.57 -8.96
CA PHE A 801 -38.28 7.45 -8.12
C PHE A 801 -36.78 7.57 -7.76
N GLY A 802 -35.99 8.24 -8.59
CA GLY A 802 -34.55 8.46 -8.39
C GLY A 802 -34.19 9.35 -7.19
N SER A 803 -35.13 10.10 -6.62
CA SER A 803 -34.89 10.86 -5.38
C SER A 803 -35.24 10.10 -4.10
N GLU A 804 -36.03 9.02 -4.18
CA GLU A 804 -36.48 8.25 -3.00
C GLU A 804 -35.34 7.52 -2.27
N VAL A 805 -34.24 7.18 -2.94
CA VAL A 805 -33.08 6.54 -2.30
C VAL A 805 -32.27 7.52 -1.42
N ASP A 806 -32.50 8.83 -1.54
CA ASP A 806 -32.03 9.91 -0.65
C ASP A 806 -33.17 10.49 0.24
N SER A 807 -34.37 9.89 0.22
CA SER A 807 -35.50 10.34 1.06
C SER A 807 -35.30 9.99 2.55
N LYS A 808 -35.99 10.75 3.40
CA LYS A 808 -36.05 10.54 4.86
C LYS A 808 -36.86 9.29 5.16
N ALA A 809 -36.49 8.52 6.19
CA ALA A 809 -37.27 7.37 6.63
C ALA A 809 -38.60 7.80 7.26
N ASP A 810 -39.69 7.09 6.95
CA ASP A 810 -41.03 7.37 7.47
C ASP A 810 -41.21 6.92 8.93
N LEU A 811 -40.48 5.88 9.34
CA LEU A 811 -40.45 5.33 10.69
C LEU A 811 -39.02 4.94 11.06
N ILE A 812 -38.66 5.10 12.34
CA ILE A 812 -37.36 4.68 12.88
C ILE A 812 -37.61 3.88 14.16
N ILE A 813 -37.05 2.67 14.25
CA ILE A 813 -37.19 1.77 15.40
C ILE A 813 -35.84 1.67 16.14
N PRO A 814 -35.78 1.93 17.46
CA PRO A 814 -34.53 1.92 18.23
C PRO A 814 -34.13 0.53 18.75
N PHE A 815 -32.86 0.17 18.54
CA PHE A 815 -32.16 -0.95 19.16
C PHE A 815 -31.39 -0.51 20.41
N SER A 816 -32.02 0.32 21.24
CA SER A 816 -31.51 0.69 22.56
C SER A 816 -32.21 -0.09 23.68
N ARG A 817 -31.66 -0.05 24.89
CA ARG A 817 -32.25 -0.59 26.12
C ARG A 817 -33.39 0.30 26.61
N ASP A 818 -34.41 -0.34 27.17
CA ASP A 818 -35.55 0.35 27.77
C ASP A 818 -35.21 0.89 29.17
N MET A 819 -35.83 2.01 29.55
CA MET A 819 -35.61 2.71 30.82
C MET A 819 -36.53 2.20 31.95
N PRO A 820 -36.15 2.33 33.24
CA PRO A 820 -34.98 3.02 33.78
C PRO A 820 -33.69 2.17 33.78
N LEU A 821 -32.57 2.86 33.60
CA LEU A 821 -31.20 2.33 33.67
C LEU A 821 -30.39 3.17 34.67
N ASN A 822 -29.21 2.71 35.08
CA ASN A 822 -28.21 3.51 35.81
C ASN A 822 -26.99 3.84 34.92
N ASP A 823 -27.20 3.79 33.60
CA ASP A 823 -26.20 3.98 32.55
C ASP A 823 -26.91 4.51 31.27
N GLY A 824 -26.16 4.72 30.18
CA GLY A 824 -26.71 5.01 28.85
C GLY A 824 -27.61 3.88 28.30
N LEU A 825 -28.35 4.20 27.22
CA LEU A 825 -29.30 3.25 26.63
C LEU A 825 -28.64 2.24 25.67
N TRP A 826 -27.32 2.33 25.45
CA TRP A 826 -26.56 1.35 24.66
C TRP A 826 -26.52 -0.04 25.32
N TYR A 827 -26.43 -1.07 24.49
CA TYR A 827 -26.11 -2.43 24.91
C TYR A 827 -24.61 -2.59 25.16
N GLU A 828 -24.25 -3.25 26.25
CA GLU A 828 -22.88 -3.48 26.69
C GLU A 828 -22.45 -4.92 26.36
N ILE A 829 -21.46 -5.11 25.49
CA ILE A 829 -20.84 -6.42 25.21
C ILE A 829 -19.62 -6.56 26.13
N GLU A 830 -19.68 -7.55 27.02
CA GLU A 830 -18.65 -7.79 28.04
C GLU A 830 -17.46 -8.62 27.51
N ASN A 831 -17.68 -9.48 26.51
CA ASN A 831 -16.68 -10.40 25.97
C ASN A 831 -17.09 -11.03 24.63
N ALA A 832 -16.16 -11.72 23.97
CA ALA A 832 -16.35 -12.38 22.66
C ALA A 832 -17.45 -13.47 22.57
N THR A 833 -18.03 -13.93 23.68
CA THR A 833 -19.14 -14.91 23.70
C THR A 833 -20.50 -14.27 24.02
N ASP A 834 -20.50 -12.99 24.37
CA ASP A 834 -21.70 -12.23 24.70
C ASP A 834 -22.45 -11.82 23.43
N VAL A 835 -23.79 -11.93 23.46
CA VAL A 835 -24.67 -11.67 22.33
C VAL A 835 -25.90 -10.95 22.84
N LYS A 836 -26.07 -9.68 22.45
CA LYS A 836 -27.25 -8.89 22.84
C LYS A 836 -28.31 -8.98 21.77
N VAL A 837 -29.56 -9.18 22.20
CA VAL A 837 -30.71 -9.47 21.34
C VAL A 837 -31.89 -8.58 21.76
N LYS A 838 -32.60 -7.99 20.81
CA LYS A 838 -33.89 -7.31 21.02
C LYS A 838 -34.89 -7.82 20.00
N GLU A 839 -36.11 -8.09 20.45
CA GLU A 839 -37.22 -8.45 19.57
C GLU A 839 -37.89 -7.18 19.00
N PHE A 840 -38.25 -7.19 17.72
CA PHE A 840 -38.91 -6.08 17.03
C PHE A 840 -39.96 -6.57 16.05
N VAL A 841 -40.94 -5.72 15.73
CA VAL A 841 -41.96 -5.95 14.69
C VAL A 841 -41.95 -4.75 13.75
N ILE A 842 -41.98 -4.99 12.44
CA ILE A 842 -42.10 -3.92 11.44
C ILE A 842 -43.53 -3.85 10.85
N PRO A 843 -43.99 -2.67 10.38
CA PRO A 843 -45.23 -2.57 9.63
C PRO A 843 -45.22 -3.46 8.39
N GLN A 844 -46.34 -4.11 8.08
CA GLN A 844 -46.44 -5.01 6.92
C GLN A 844 -46.40 -4.29 5.55
N ASN A 845 -46.31 -2.96 5.52
CA ASN A 845 -46.20 -2.15 4.30
C ASN A 845 -44.81 -1.50 4.11
N VAL A 846 -43.77 -1.92 4.84
CA VAL A 846 -42.39 -1.46 4.61
C VAL A 846 -41.93 -1.87 3.20
N TYR A 847 -41.31 -0.96 2.46
CA TYR A 847 -40.69 -1.25 1.15
C TYR A 847 -39.17 -1.09 1.10
N ARG A 848 -38.56 -0.42 2.09
CA ARG A 848 -37.11 -0.31 2.28
C ARG A 848 -36.75 -0.30 3.77
N ALA A 849 -35.61 -0.88 4.13
CA ALA A 849 -35.10 -0.92 5.50
C ALA A 849 -33.57 -0.84 5.56
N VAL A 850 -33.04 0.11 6.34
CA VAL A 850 -31.59 0.34 6.56
C VAL A 850 -31.31 0.39 8.05
N LEU A 851 -30.30 -0.34 8.51
CA LEU A 851 -29.87 -0.38 9.90
C LEU A 851 -28.61 0.47 10.08
N GLU A 852 -28.69 1.55 10.85
CA GLU A 852 -27.54 2.39 11.21
C GLU A 852 -26.98 1.94 12.56
N VAL A 853 -25.74 1.45 12.60
CA VAL A 853 -25.09 0.90 13.80
C VAL A 853 -24.14 1.93 14.42
N TYR A 854 -24.22 2.06 15.75
CA TYR A 854 -23.35 2.89 16.60
C TYR A 854 -22.44 1.98 17.44
N VAL A 855 -21.13 2.26 17.46
CA VAL A 855 -20.12 1.43 18.14
C VAL A 855 -19.11 2.31 18.89
N SER A 856 -18.76 1.95 20.11
CA SER A 856 -17.61 2.49 20.85
C SER A 856 -16.99 1.42 21.77
N PHE A 857 -15.70 1.54 22.06
CA PHE A 857 -14.88 0.53 22.74
C PHE A 857 -14.12 1.15 23.90
N HIS A 858 -14.07 0.48 25.06
CA HIS A 858 -13.67 1.05 26.34
C HIS A 858 -12.93 0.02 27.20
N GLU A 859 -12.38 0.46 28.33
CA GLU A 859 -11.65 -0.37 29.29
C GLU A 859 -10.52 -1.18 28.60
N ASN A 860 -10.52 -2.51 28.67
CA ASN A 860 -9.47 -3.34 28.09
C ASN A 860 -9.44 -3.29 26.55
N ASP A 861 -10.53 -2.88 25.90
CA ASP A 861 -10.59 -2.69 24.45
C ASP A 861 -10.59 -1.21 24.02
N GLU A 862 -10.38 -0.24 24.92
CA GLU A 862 -10.15 1.17 24.53
C GLU A 862 -8.96 1.29 23.56
N PHE A 863 -7.93 0.47 23.79
CA PHE A 863 -6.70 0.41 23.01
C PHE A 863 -6.61 -0.85 22.13
N TRP A 864 -7.75 -1.45 21.72
CA TRP A 864 -7.82 -2.76 21.05
C TRP A 864 -6.84 -2.95 19.87
N TYR A 865 -6.50 -1.88 19.16
CA TYR A 865 -5.53 -1.87 18.04
C TYR A 865 -4.09 -2.20 18.47
N GLY A 866 -3.76 -1.99 19.75
CA GLY A 866 -2.50 -2.32 20.42
C GLY A 866 -2.55 -3.56 21.31
N ASN A 867 -3.69 -4.26 21.39
CA ASN A 867 -3.84 -5.42 22.27
C ASN A 867 -3.04 -6.64 21.78
N LEU A 868 -2.48 -7.37 22.74
CA LEU A 868 -1.47 -8.38 22.48
C LEU A 868 -2.09 -9.76 22.17
N PRO A 869 -1.41 -10.66 21.43
CA PRO A 869 -1.83 -12.04 21.30
C PRO A 869 -1.84 -12.76 22.66
N ASN A 870 -2.82 -13.63 22.89
CA ASN A 870 -2.96 -14.37 24.16
C ASN A 870 -1.77 -15.31 24.40
N GLU A 871 -1.18 -15.82 23.33
CA GLU A 871 0.01 -16.66 23.32
C GLU A 871 1.23 -15.91 23.88
N TYR A 872 1.38 -14.62 23.51
CA TYR A 872 2.45 -13.74 23.99
C TYR A 872 2.28 -13.40 25.48
N ILE A 873 1.05 -13.08 25.89
CA ILE A 873 0.71 -12.77 27.29
C ILE A 873 1.01 -13.98 28.18
N ALA A 874 0.47 -15.16 27.82
CA ALA A 874 0.60 -16.39 28.58
C ALA A 874 2.05 -16.88 28.66
N ALA A 875 2.81 -16.81 27.57
CA ALA A 875 4.21 -17.25 27.55
C ALA A 875 5.16 -16.33 28.34
N ASN A 876 4.81 -15.05 28.50
CA ASN A 876 5.58 -14.09 29.29
C ASN A 876 5.09 -13.94 30.75
N ASN A 877 3.99 -14.61 31.13
CA ASN A 877 3.31 -14.43 32.42
C ASN A 877 2.93 -12.96 32.71
N LEU A 878 2.54 -12.20 31.69
CA LEU A 878 2.12 -10.81 31.87
C LEU A 878 0.75 -10.78 32.56
N THR A 879 0.69 -10.14 33.73
CA THR A 879 -0.57 -9.72 34.35
C THR A 879 -0.96 -8.33 33.84
N ASP A 880 -2.24 -7.98 34.00
CA ASP A 880 -2.73 -6.60 33.84
C ASP A 880 -2.51 -5.98 32.44
N VAL A 881 -2.47 -6.82 31.40
CA VAL A 881 -2.38 -6.43 29.98
C VAL A 881 -3.55 -6.99 29.16
N ALA A 882 -4.03 -6.21 28.20
CA ALA A 882 -5.18 -6.57 27.37
C ALA A 882 -4.81 -7.48 26.17
N GLY A 883 -5.62 -8.51 25.96
CA GLY A 883 -5.38 -9.60 25.03
C GLY A 883 -6.30 -9.68 23.81
N ASN A 884 -6.49 -10.90 23.31
CA ASN A 884 -7.23 -11.28 22.10
C ASN A 884 -6.70 -10.64 20.79
N GLY A 885 -5.49 -10.08 20.79
CA GLY A 885 -4.84 -9.52 19.62
C GLY A 885 -5.53 -8.29 19.00
N PRO A 886 -4.98 -7.74 17.90
CA PRO A 886 -5.39 -6.43 17.39
C PRO A 886 -6.47 -6.50 16.31
N PHE A 887 -7.52 -7.31 16.47
CA PHE A 887 -8.66 -7.34 15.53
C PHE A 887 -9.99 -7.60 16.22
N ARG A 888 -11.03 -6.90 15.77
CA ARG A 888 -12.40 -6.94 16.28
C ARG A 888 -13.38 -6.75 15.11
N GLU A 889 -14.40 -7.59 15.02
CA GLU A 889 -15.53 -7.44 14.09
C GLU A 889 -16.83 -7.41 14.88
N VAL A 890 -17.65 -6.37 14.69
CA VAL A 890 -19.02 -6.35 15.18
C VAL A 890 -19.89 -7.10 14.17
N VAL A 891 -20.51 -8.19 14.61
CA VAL A 891 -21.34 -9.10 13.80
C VAL A 891 -22.81 -8.76 14.02
N VAL A 892 -23.56 -8.55 12.95
CA VAL A 892 -24.99 -8.23 13.00
C VAL A 892 -25.80 -9.38 12.43
N SER A 893 -26.69 -9.95 13.24
CA SER A 893 -27.46 -11.15 12.87
C SER A 893 -28.97 -10.97 13.10
N LEU A 894 -29.77 -11.50 12.17
CA LEU A 894 -31.23 -11.45 12.15
C LEU A 894 -31.78 -12.87 12.22
N ASP A 895 -32.61 -13.16 13.22
CA ASP A 895 -33.18 -14.49 13.52
C ASP A 895 -32.14 -15.64 13.65
N GLY A 896 -30.86 -15.30 13.79
CA GLY A 896 -29.73 -16.22 13.86
C GLY A 896 -28.83 -16.25 12.61
N GLU A 897 -29.21 -15.59 11.51
CA GLU A 897 -28.41 -15.49 10.28
C GLU A 897 -27.64 -14.15 10.20
N VAL A 898 -26.36 -14.17 9.83
CA VAL A 898 -25.51 -12.97 9.82
C VAL A 898 -25.81 -12.10 8.59
N ILE A 899 -26.52 -10.99 8.80
CA ILE A 899 -26.96 -10.06 7.75
C ILE A 899 -25.93 -9.00 7.37
N GLY A 900 -24.92 -8.75 8.21
CA GLY A 900 -23.87 -7.77 7.94
C GLY A 900 -22.76 -7.76 8.99
N ALA A 901 -21.71 -6.98 8.72
CA ALA A 901 -20.57 -6.79 9.61
C ALA A 901 -20.11 -5.33 9.65
N VAL A 902 -19.57 -4.90 10.79
CA VAL A 902 -18.99 -3.57 11.00
C VAL A 902 -17.57 -3.71 11.54
N TRP A 903 -16.61 -3.16 10.79
CA TRP A 903 -15.21 -3.05 11.20
C TRP A 903 -14.93 -1.56 11.47
N PRO A 904 -14.74 -1.16 12.74
CA PRO A 904 -14.80 0.24 13.13
C PRO A 904 -13.58 1.04 12.65
N PHE A 905 -13.77 2.34 12.47
CA PHE A 905 -12.68 3.30 12.43
C PHE A 905 -12.00 3.37 13.81
N THR A 906 -10.66 3.43 13.82
CA THR A 906 -9.83 3.49 15.01
C THR A 906 -9.85 4.90 15.63
N VAL A 907 -10.98 5.25 16.23
CA VAL A 907 -11.13 6.45 17.08
C VAL A 907 -10.13 6.38 18.22
N VAL A 908 -9.43 7.49 18.48
CA VAL A 908 -8.66 7.69 19.71
C VAL A 908 -9.43 8.71 20.55
N TYR A 909 -9.66 8.41 21.82
CA TYR A 909 -10.36 9.33 22.71
C TYR A 909 -9.44 10.47 23.17
N THR A 910 -10.04 11.51 23.76
CA THR A 910 -9.40 12.78 24.10
C THR A 910 -8.32 12.66 25.20
N GLY A 911 -8.32 11.57 25.96
CA GLY A 911 -7.27 11.17 26.89
C GLY A 911 -6.24 10.19 26.30
N GLY A 912 -6.62 9.45 25.26
CA GLY A 912 -5.91 8.26 24.78
C GLY A 912 -4.53 8.52 24.16
N ILE A 913 -3.62 7.54 24.35
CA ILE A 913 -2.21 7.51 23.89
C ILE A 913 -1.34 8.60 24.53
N ASN A 914 -1.62 9.86 24.21
CA ASN A 914 -0.99 11.02 24.82
C ASN A 914 -2.00 12.18 24.78
N PRO A 915 -2.61 12.53 25.92
CA PRO A 915 -3.73 13.47 25.97
C PRO A 915 -3.37 14.88 25.49
N LEU A 916 -2.08 15.23 25.42
CA LEU A 916 -1.63 16.54 24.96
C LEU A 916 -1.74 16.70 23.43
N LEU A 917 -1.80 15.59 22.67
CA LEU A 917 -1.98 15.61 21.22
C LEU A 917 -3.32 16.26 20.81
N TRP A 918 -4.37 16.01 21.59
CA TRP A 918 -5.76 16.28 21.22
C TRP A 918 -6.24 17.69 21.63
N ARG A 919 -5.29 18.63 21.79
CA ARG A 919 -5.53 19.95 22.41
C ARG A 919 -4.91 21.09 21.58
N PRO A 920 -5.68 22.03 21.01
CA PRO A 920 -7.15 22.15 21.00
C PRO A 920 -7.84 21.33 19.90
N ILE A 921 -7.07 20.69 19.01
CA ILE A 921 -7.56 19.93 17.86
C ILE A 921 -7.79 18.49 18.31
N SER A 922 -9.06 18.08 18.41
CA SER A 922 -9.41 16.72 18.86
C SER A 922 -9.10 15.66 17.80
N ALA A 923 -9.01 14.39 18.20
CA ALA A 923 -8.82 13.27 17.28
C ALA A 923 -9.98 13.14 16.27
N ILE A 924 -9.72 12.58 15.09
CA ILE A 924 -10.76 12.29 14.08
C ILE A 924 -11.85 11.40 14.69
N GLY A 925 -13.13 11.78 14.53
CA GLY A 925 -14.28 10.99 14.98
C GLY A 925 -14.41 10.86 16.50
N SER A 926 -13.85 11.78 17.28
CA SER A 926 -13.90 11.76 18.75
C SER A 926 -15.06 12.59 19.30
N PHE A 927 -15.44 13.67 18.62
CA PHE A 927 -16.58 14.52 19.00
C PHE A 927 -17.88 14.15 18.28
N ASP A 928 -17.81 13.48 17.13
CA ASP A 928 -18.95 12.79 16.51
C ASP A 928 -18.49 11.41 16.01
N LEU A 929 -18.82 10.36 16.76
CA LEU A 929 -18.34 9.01 16.45
C LEU A 929 -18.98 8.47 15.15
N PRO A 930 -18.21 7.81 14.26
CA PRO A 930 -18.73 7.28 12.99
C PRO A 930 -19.84 6.23 13.20
N THR A 931 -20.90 6.31 12.37
CA THR A 931 -21.97 5.31 12.27
C THR A 931 -21.87 4.50 10.98
N TYR A 932 -22.48 3.32 10.97
CA TYR A 932 -22.32 2.34 9.88
C TYR A 932 -23.69 1.86 9.38
N ASP A 933 -24.08 2.30 8.18
CA ASP A 933 -25.34 1.89 7.53
C ASP A 933 -25.21 0.51 6.87
N ILE A 934 -26.10 -0.42 7.21
CA ILE A 934 -26.27 -1.75 6.59
C ILE A 934 -27.64 -1.78 5.87
N GLU A 935 -27.64 -2.05 4.56
CA GLU A 935 -28.86 -2.12 3.74
C GLU A 935 -29.51 -3.51 3.88
N ILE A 936 -30.62 -3.59 4.62
CA ILE A 936 -31.30 -4.87 4.96
C ILE A 936 -32.57 -5.11 4.14
N THR A 937 -32.94 -4.19 3.24
CA THR A 937 -34.05 -4.33 2.28
C THR A 937 -34.16 -5.70 1.61
N PRO A 938 -33.07 -6.39 1.18
CA PRO A 938 -33.14 -7.75 0.63
C PRO A 938 -33.85 -8.80 1.51
N PHE A 939 -33.82 -8.62 2.83
CA PHE A 939 -34.41 -9.55 3.81
C PHE A 939 -35.89 -9.24 4.14
N LEU A 940 -36.47 -8.15 3.63
CA LEU A 940 -37.84 -7.75 3.97
C LEU A 940 -38.90 -8.80 3.66
N GLY A 941 -38.68 -9.65 2.65
CA GLY A 941 -39.57 -10.78 2.35
C GLY A 941 -39.78 -11.74 3.53
N ASN A 942 -38.79 -11.87 4.42
CA ASN A 942 -38.88 -12.68 5.63
C ASN A 942 -39.55 -11.91 6.77
N LEU A 943 -39.33 -10.59 6.85
CA LEU A 943 -39.79 -9.69 7.92
C LEU A 943 -41.26 -9.26 7.81
N LEU A 944 -41.81 -9.17 6.59
CA LEU A 944 -43.18 -8.67 6.32
C LEU A 944 -44.32 -9.63 6.72
N ASN A 945 -44.06 -10.51 7.70
CA ASN A 945 -45.01 -11.52 8.19
C ASN A 945 -45.87 -11.05 9.38
N GLY A 946 -45.48 -9.96 10.08
CA GLY A 946 -46.20 -9.37 11.22
C GLY A 946 -46.02 -10.06 12.57
N LYS A 947 -44.95 -10.85 12.74
CA LYS A 947 -44.52 -11.45 14.01
C LYS A 947 -43.28 -10.74 14.55
N PRO A 948 -42.89 -10.99 15.82
CA PRO A 948 -41.58 -10.59 16.33
C PRO A 948 -40.43 -11.28 15.58
N HIS A 949 -39.38 -10.50 15.33
CA HIS A 949 -38.08 -10.91 14.77
C HIS A 949 -36.96 -10.53 15.73
N LYS A 950 -35.83 -11.25 15.70
CA LYS A 950 -34.69 -11.04 16.58
C LYS A 950 -33.54 -10.37 15.84
N LEU A 951 -33.29 -9.10 16.14
CA LEU A 951 -32.02 -8.48 15.78
C LEU A 951 -31.01 -8.72 16.91
N SER A 952 -29.77 -9.02 16.55
CA SER A 952 -28.72 -9.40 17.50
C SER A 952 -27.34 -8.94 17.08
N PHE A 953 -26.52 -8.64 18.09
CA PHE A 953 -25.16 -8.12 17.93
C PHE A 953 -24.19 -8.89 18.84
N SER A 954 -23.00 -9.15 18.33
CA SER A 954 -21.84 -9.63 19.09
C SER A 954 -20.56 -9.04 18.52
N VAL A 955 -19.44 -9.15 19.24
CA VAL A 955 -18.14 -8.64 18.79
C VAL A 955 -17.09 -9.73 18.89
N THR A 956 -16.50 -10.11 17.75
CA THR A 956 -15.44 -11.13 17.73
C THR A 956 -14.21 -10.62 18.49
N ASN A 957 -13.55 -11.52 19.22
CA ASN A 957 -12.36 -11.25 20.03
C ASN A 957 -12.53 -10.18 21.14
N ALA A 958 -13.72 -9.67 21.40
CA ALA A 958 -13.92 -8.61 22.39
C ALA A 958 -13.49 -8.98 23.82
N LEU A 959 -12.92 -7.99 24.49
CA LEU A 959 -12.84 -7.84 25.93
C LEU A 959 -13.91 -6.85 26.40
N ASN A 960 -14.04 -6.67 27.71
CA ASN A 960 -14.85 -5.59 28.28
C ASN A 960 -14.17 -4.24 27.95
N VAL A 961 -14.85 -3.22 27.44
CA VAL A 961 -16.30 -3.07 27.18
C VAL A 961 -16.55 -2.55 25.76
N TRP A 962 -17.56 -3.08 25.06
CA TRP A 962 -18.08 -2.48 23.81
C TRP A 962 -19.52 -2.00 23.99
N TYR A 963 -19.78 -0.73 23.69
CA TYR A 963 -21.15 -0.18 23.66
C TYR A 963 -21.71 -0.21 22.23
N ILE A 964 -22.88 -0.82 22.05
CA ILE A 964 -23.57 -0.95 20.77
C ILE A 964 -24.99 -0.38 20.89
N ASP A 965 -25.40 0.40 19.90
CA ASP A 965 -26.80 0.80 19.69
C ASP A 965 -27.06 0.77 18.17
N ALA A 966 -28.32 0.76 17.73
CA ALA A 966 -28.64 0.86 16.31
C ALA A 966 -30.03 1.44 16.03
N ASN A 967 -30.15 2.17 14.93
CA ASN A 967 -31.40 2.76 14.47
C ASN A 967 -31.86 2.05 13.19
N LEU A 968 -33.01 1.38 13.24
CA LEU A 968 -33.62 0.76 12.07
C LEU A 968 -34.53 1.77 11.36
N HIS A 969 -34.01 2.35 10.27
CA HIS A 969 -34.70 3.29 9.39
C HIS A 969 -35.59 2.52 8.40
N LEU A 970 -36.88 2.87 8.34
CA LEU A 970 -37.91 2.19 7.53
C LEU A 970 -38.66 3.18 6.63
N TRP A 971 -38.97 2.76 5.41
CA TRP A 971 -39.81 3.50 4.46
C TRP A 971 -41.10 2.73 4.17
N LEU A 972 -42.24 3.42 4.16
CA LEU A 972 -43.59 2.84 4.23
C LEU A 972 -44.44 3.12 2.99
N ASP A 973 -45.11 2.09 2.47
CA ASP A 973 -46.05 2.22 1.36
C ASP A 973 -47.39 2.79 1.84
N SER A 974 -47.53 4.11 1.76
CA SER A 974 -48.75 4.85 2.10
C SER A 974 -50.02 4.41 1.34
N LYS A 975 -49.88 3.69 0.22
CA LYS A 975 -51.01 3.29 -0.65
C LYS A 975 -51.37 1.80 -0.51
N ARG A 976 -50.70 1.04 0.37
CA ARG A 976 -51.05 -0.36 0.67
C ARG A 976 -50.99 -0.65 2.16
N ALA A 977 -51.95 -1.45 2.64
CA ALA A 977 -51.87 -2.07 3.96
C ALA A 977 -50.77 -3.16 4.05
N LYS A 978 -50.30 -3.69 2.91
CA LYS A 978 -49.26 -4.73 2.85
C LYS A 978 -48.39 -4.65 1.59
N THR A 979 -47.09 -4.83 1.76
CA THR A 979 -46.08 -5.12 0.72
C THR A 979 -45.78 -6.63 0.68
N GLU A 980 -45.34 -7.11 -0.46
CA GLU A 980 -44.87 -8.49 -0.65
C GLU A 980 -43.36 -8.46 -0.93
N GLY A 981 -42.60 -9.48 -0.55
CA GLY A 981 -41.17 -9.52 -0.88
C GLY A 981 -40.58 -10.92 -0.79
N LYS A 982 -39.36 -11.09 -1.31
CA LYS A 982 -38.63 -12.36 -1.24
C LYS A 982 -37.11 -12.15 -1.36
N LEU A 983 -36.35 -12.79 -0.46
CA LEU A 983 -34.91 -12.99 -0.60
C LEU A 983 -34.63 -13.97 -1.76
N LEU A 984 -33.81 -13.55 -2.73
CA LEU A 984 -33.46 -14.32 -3.93
C LEU A 984 -32.13 -15.07 -3.79
N GLN A 985 -31.12 -14.40 -3.22
CA GLN A 985 -29.76 -14.89 -3.08
C GLN A 985 -29.14 -14.30 -1.82
N TYR A 986 -28.36 -15.08 -1.09
CA TYR A 986 -27.62 -14.65 0.09
C TYR A 986 -26.34 -15.48 0.17
N ASP A 987 -25.21 -14.80 0.05
CA ASP A 987 -23.87 -15.37 0.03
C ASP A 987 -23.06 -14.75 1.17
N ILE A 988 -22.47 -15.61 2.01
CA ILE A 988 -21.65 -15.21 3.13
C ILE A 988 -20.36 -16.04 3.11
N VAL A 989 -19.23 -15.35 2.96
CA VAL A 989 -17.91 -15.97 3.13
C VAL A 989 -17.57 -15.89 4.63
N PRO A 990 -17.18 -17.00 5.28
CA PRO A 990 -16.72 -16.98 6.67
C PRO A 990 -15.55 -16.01 6.88
N LEU A 991 -15.42 -15.48 8.09
CA LEU A 991 -14.33 -14.58 8.46
C LEU A 991 -12.97 -15.29 8.29
N SER A 992 -12.17 -14.82 7.33
CA SER A 992 -10.86 -15.41 7.02
C SER A 992 -9.77 -14.65 7.76
N VAL A 993 -9.44 -15.09 8.97
CA VAL A 993 -8.33 -14.52 9.79
C VAL A 993 -7.03 -15.26 9.49
N THR A 994 -5.95 -14.50 9.32
CA THR A 994 -4.58 -15.02 9.28
C THR A 994 -3.72 -14.22 10.25
N SER A 995 -3.13 -14.89 11.24
CA SER A 995 -2.27 -14.26 12.24
C SER A 995 -0.93 -14.98 12.34
N VAL A 996 0.15 -14.20 12.43
CA VAL A 996 1.52 -14.65 12.72
C VAL A 996 1.94 -14.01 14.03
N VAL A 997 2.49 -14.82 14.94
CA VAL A 997 2.85 -14.40 16.31
C VAL A 997 4.25 -14.92 16.62
N ASP A 998 5.27 -14.12 16.30
CA ASP A 998 6.68 -14.42 16.55
C ASP A 998 7.18 -13.59 17.74
N PHE A 999 7.79 -14.22 18.75
CA PHE A 999 8.34 -13.52 19.91
C PHE A 999 9.36 -14.34 20.69
N LYS A 1000 10.17 -13.62 21.48
CA LYS A 1000 11.21 -14.18 22.35
C LYS A 1000 11.32 -13.35 23.63
N GLY A 1001 10.59 -13.74 24.66
CA GLY A 1001 10.41 -12.90 25.85
C GLY A 1001 9.54 -11.69 25.51
N LEU A 1002 9.87 -10.53 26.10
CA LEU A 1002 9.15 -9.25 25.92
C LEU A 1002 9.42 -8.54 24.57
N ASN A 1003 9.93 -9.27 23.58
CA ASN A 1003 10.21 -8.77 22.24
C ASN A 1003 9.44 -9.63 21.24
N GLY A 1004 8.62 -9.03 20.39
CA GLY A 1004 7.75 -9.76 19.47
C GLY A 1004 7.33 -8.95 18.25
N THR A 1005 6.96 -9.66 17.19
CA THR A 1005 6.35 -9.13 15.97
C THR A 1005 5.08 -9.92 15.68
N PHE A 1006 3.96 -9.21 15.58
CA PHE A 1006 2.64 -9.79 15.35
C PHE A 1006 2.08 -9.22 14.06
N VAL A 1007 1.54 -10.07 13.20
CA VAL A 1007 0.88 -9.66 11.96
C VAL A 1007 -0.50 -10.29 11.94
N THR A 1008 -1.54 -9.53 11.63
CA THR A 1008 -2.91 -10.04 11.49
C THR A 1008 -3.55 -9.44 10.26
N ASN A 1009 -3.97 -10.28 9.31
CA ASN A 1009 -4.73 -9.89 8.14
C ASN A 1009 -6.06 -10.64 8.14
N THR A 1010 -7.14 -9.93 7.83
CA THR A 1010 -8.50 -10.48 7.85
C THR A 1010 -9.27 -10.06 6.60
N THR A 1011 -10.10 -10.96 6.04
CA THR A 1011 -11.05 -10.63 4.97
C THR A 1011 -12.46 -11.13 5.27
N ARG A 1012 -13.47 -10.41 4.76
CA ARG A 1012 -14.89 -10.77 4.87
C ARG A 1012 -15.67 -10.30 3.64
N PHE A 1013 -16.56 -11.16 3.15
CA PHE A 1013 -17.49 -10.84 2.07
C PHE A 1013 -18.92 -11.27 2.44
N ILE A 1014 -19.88 -10.38 2.23
CA ILE A 1014 -21.31 -10.63 2.44
C ILE A 1014 -22.06 -10.01 1.26
N SER A 1015 -22.99 -10.74 0.65
CA SER A 1015 -23.93 -10.18 -0.33
C SER A 1015 -25.32 -10.78 -0.16
N SER A 1016 -26.35 -9.93 -0.30
CA SER A 1016 -27.75 -10.33 -0.26
C SER A 1016 -28.52 -9.66 -1.39
N THR A 1017 -29.40 -10.40 -2.04
CA THR A 1017 -30.25 -9.91 -3.14
C THR A 1017 -31.68 -10.35 -2.89
N GLY A 1018 -32.64 -9.43 -2.98
CA GLY A 1018 -34.06 -9.69 -2.78
C GLY A 1018 -34.93 -8.62 -3.42
N TRP A 1019 -36.22 -8.89 -3.57
CA TRP A 1019 -37.18 -7.90 -4.08
C TRP A 1019 -38.30 -7.61 -3.10
N VAL A 1020 -38.86 -6.40 -3.21
CA VAL A 1020 -40.06 -5.96 -2.49
C VAL A 1020 -41.01 -5.25 -3.46
N LYS A 1021 -42.30 -5.57 -3.37
CA LYS A 1021 -43.39 -5.16 -4.27
C LYS A 1021 -44.37 -4.25 -3.52
N SER A 1022 -44.27 -2.96 -3.79
CA SER A 1022 -45.11 -1.89 -3.29
C SER A 1022 -46.13 -1.42 -4.33
N SER A 1023 -46.92 -0.41 -3.99
CA SER A 1023 -47.77 0.36 -4.90
C SER A 1023 -46.99 1.12 -5.97
N TYR A 1024 -45.72 1.40 -5.71
CA TYR A 1024 -44.82 2.13 -6.58
C TYR A 1024 -44.16 1.19 -7.60
N GLY A 1025 -43.86 -0.06 -7.23
CA GLY A 1025 -43.31 -1.06 -8.15
C GLY A 1025 -42.78 -2.33 -7.47
N ILE A 1026 -42.08 -3.19 -8.22
CA ILE A 1026 -41.17 -4.22 -7.68
C ILE A 1026 -39.77 -3.61 -7.66
N VAL A 1027 -39.24 -3.32 -6.48
CA VAL A 1027 -37.84 -2.90 -6.30
C VAL A 1027 -37.00 -4.15 -6.03
N THR A 1028 -35.93 -4.37 -6.79
CA THR A 1028 -34.97 -5.46 -6.55
C THR A 1028 -33.67 -4.86 -6.01
N THR A 1029 -33.36 -5.14 -4.74
CA THR A 1029 -32.16 -4.63 -4.07
C THR A 1029 -31.11 -5.72 -3.95
N LYS A 1030 -29.86 -5.39 -4.31
CA LYS A 1030 -28.66 -6.15 -3.99
C LYS A 1030 -27.74 -5.32 -3.09
N SER A 1031 -27.37 -5.87 -1.94
CA SER A 1031 -26.36 -5.34 -1.03
C SER A 1031 -25.06 -6.15 -1.14
N ILE A 1032 -23.92 -5.48 -0.95
CA ILE A 1032 -22.57 -6.06 -0.95
C ILE A 1032 -21.73 -5.33 0.11
N GLN A 1033 -21.12 -6.10 1.00
CA GLN A 1033 -20.01 -5.66 1.85
C GLN A 1033 -18.77 -6.49 1.51
N ASP A 1034 -17.68 -5.80 1.17
CA ASP A 1034 -16.37 -6.38 0.85
C ASP A 1034 -15.30 -5.67 1.70
N LEU A 1035 -14.72 -6.41 2.66
CA LEU A 1035 -13.93 -5.87 3.76
C LEU A 1035 -12.55 -6.54 3.82
N SER A 1036 -11.48 -5.74 3.94
CA SER A 1036 -10.11 -6.25 4.12
C SER A 1036 -9.30 -5.43 5.14
N TYR A 1037 -8.53 -6.13 5.97
CA TYR A 1037 -7.84 -5.63 7.15
C TYR A 1037 -6.40 -6.11 7.16
N SER A 1038 -5.49 -5.24 7.60
CA SER A 1038 -4.10 -5.60 7.88
C SER A 1038 -3.59 -4.82 9.09
N ASN A 1039 -2.88 -5.51 9.97
CA ASN A 1039 -2.16 -4.95 11.12
C ASN A 1039 -0.79 -5.61 11.21
N SER A 1040 0.23 -4.80 11.45
CA SER A 1040 1.56 -5.22 11.89
C SER A 1040 1.90 -4.47 13.18
N MET A 1041 2.28 -5.22 14.21
CA MET A 1041 2.66 -4.72 15.53
C MET A 1041 4.06 -5.24 15.88
N VAL A 1042 4.91 -4.38 16.44
CA VAL A 1042 6.24 -4.74 16.96
C VAL A 1042 6.35 -4.26 18.40
N ILE A 1043 6.80 -5.15 19.30
CA ILE A 1043 7.10 -4.89 20.71
C ILE A 1043 8.59 -5.13 20.95
N ASN A 1044 9.25 -4.24 21.68
CA ASN A 1044 10.65 -4.38 22.12
C ASN A 1044 10.82 -3.75 23.50
N GLY A 1045 10.54 -4.52 24.56
CA GLY A 1045 10.38 -3.96 25.90
C GLY A 1045 9.15 -3.05 25.96
N ASN A 1046 9.36 -1.77 26.28
CA ASN A 1046 8.28 -0.78 26.38
C ASN A 1046 7.95 -0.08 25.05
N LEU A 1047 8.78 -0.27 24.01
CA LEU A 1047 8.53 0.25 22.67
C LEU A 1047 7.42 -0.58 22.00
N GLN A 1048 6.32 0.07 21.62
CA GLN A 1048 5.28 -0.47 20.74
C GLN A 1048 5.20 0.33 19.43
N ILE A 1049 5.19 -0.37 18.31
CA ILE A 1049 4.94 0.20 16.98
C ILE A 1049 3.76 -0.55 16.36
N ILE A 1050 2.78 0.17 15.82
CA ILE A 1050 1.59 -0.38 15.15
C ILE A 1050 1.44 0.28 13.79
N ASN A 1051 1.15 -0.52 12.76
CA ASN A 1051 0.75 -0.07 11.43
C ASN A 1051 -0.50 -0.86 11.01
N GLN A 1052 -1.65 -0.18 10.95
CA GLN A 1052 -2.97 -0.76 10.73
C GLN A 1052 -3.67 -0.08 9.55
N THR A 1053 -4.36 -0.86 8.73
CA THR A 1053 -5.17 -0.39 7.61
C THR A 1053 -6.46 -1.20 7.49
N VAL A 1054 -7.59 -0.49 7.36
CA VAL A 1054 -8.91 -1.07 7.10
C VAL A 1054 -9.43 -0.56 5.76
N HIS A 1055 -9.96 -1.46 4.93
CA HIS A 1055 -10.64 -1.15 3.68
C HIS A 1055 -12.09 -1.66 3.75
N LEU A 1056 -13.04 -0.80 3.37
CA LEU A 1056 -14.46 -1.16 3.27
C LEU A 1056 -15.00 -0.72 1.90
N ASN A 1057 -15.58 -1.68 1.17
CA ASN A 1057 -16.21 -1.51 -0.14
C ASN A 1057 -17.69 -1.88 -0.02
N ASP A 1058 -18.50 -0.88 0.33
CA ASP A 1058 -19.96 -1.03 0.48
C ASP A 1058 -20.62 -0.70 -0.87
N SER A 1059 -21.44 -1.60 -1.42
CA SER A 1059 -22.18 -1.35 -2.67
C SER A 1059 -23.63 -1.82 -2.59
N VAL A 1060 -24.56 -0.94 -2.97
CA VAL A 1060 -26.00 -1.22 -3.03
C VAL A 1060 -26.49 -0.93 -4.45
N TYR A 1061 -27.18 -1.89 -5.06
CA TYR A 1061 -27.84 -1.74 -6.36
C TYR A 1061 -29.34 -1.90 -6.16
N ALA A 1062 -30.16 -0.97 -6.66
CA ALA A 1062 -31.61 -1.05 -6.65
C ALA A 1062 -32.16 -0.89 -8.07
N ASP A 1063 -32.63 -1.98 -8.66
CA ASP A 1063 -33.49 -1.99 -9.84
C ASP A 1063 -34.88 -1.52 -9.40
N ILE A 1064 -35.39 -0.48 -10.07
CA ILE A 1064 -36.61 0.24 -9.71
C ILE A 1064 -37.43 0.47 -10.99
N PRO A 1065 -38.76 0.22 -11.02
CA PRO A 1065 -39.54 0.25 -12.26
C PRO A 1065 -39.75 1.66 -12.85
N ALA A 1066 -38.77 2.11 -13.62
CA ALA A 1066 -38.73 3.29 -14.48
C ALA A 1066 -38.95 4.66 -13.79
N PRO A 1067 -38.04 5.64 -13.99
CA PRO A 1067 -37.12 5.71 -15.13
C PRO A 1067 -35.71 5.14 -14.90
N ASN A 1068 -35.28 4.92 -13.66
CA ASN A 1068 -33.87 4.72 -13.32
C ASN A 1068 -33.63 3.52 -12.40
N ASP A 1069 -32.64 2.69 -12.75
CA ASP A 1069 -31.86 1.95 -11.76
C ASP A 1069 -31.10 2.95 -10.86
N VAL A 1070 -30.96 2.66 -9.57
CA VAL A 1070 -30.18 3.48 -8.64
C VAL A 1070 -29.15 2.60 -7.92
N SER A 1071 -27.87 2.88 -8.16
CA SER A 1071 -26.76 2.18 -7.51
C SER A 1071 -25.92 3.17 -6.69
N LYS A 1072 -25.61 2.80 -5.44
CA LYS A 1072 -24.80 3.59 -4.51
C LYS A 1072 -23.58 2.78 -4.10
N LYS A 1073 -22.41 3.43 -4.04
CA LYS A 1073 -21.15 2.80 -3.63
C LYS A 1073 -20.37 3.71 -2.70
N SER A 1074 -19.80 3.16 -1.62
CA SER A 1074 -18.81 3.85 -0.80
C SER A 1074 -17.53 3.04 -0.72
N LEU A 1075 -16.40 3.68 -0.99
CA LEU A 1075 -15.07 3.15 -0.79
C LEU A 1075 -14.42 3.91 0.36
N LYS A 1076 -14.29 3.27 1.52
CA LYS A 1076 -13.64 3.82 2.72
C LYS A 1076 -12.26 3.20 2.89
N ARG A 1077 -11.32 3.99 3.39
CA ARG A 1077 -10.03 3.50 3.89
C ARG A 1077 -9.68 4.19 5.19
N PHE A 1078 -9.43 3.39 6.21
CA PHE A 1078 -8.96 3.84 7.51
C PHE A 1078 -7.49 3.49 7.67
N LEU A 1079 -6.70 4.43 8.19
CA LEU A 1079 -5.28 4.29 8.43
C LEU A 1079 -4.99 4.66 9.89
N PHE A 1080 -4.24 3.80 10.59
CA PHE A 1080 -3.77 4.07 11.93
C PHE A 1080 -2.29 3.66 12.02
N TYR A 1081 -1.46 4.57 12.51
CA TYR A 1081 -0.07 4.29 12.86
C TYR A 1081 0.23 4.85 14.25
N LEU A 1082 0.90 4.03 15.06
CA LEU A 1082 1.44 4.42 16.36
C LEU A 1082 2.91 4.06 16.45
N TYR A 1083 3.70 4.95 17.02
CA TYR A 1083 4.93 4.66 17.73
C TYR A 1083 4.77 5.21 19.15
N SER A 1084 4.92 4.35 20.16
CA SER A 1084 4.91 4.71 21.58
C SER A 1084 6.09 4.04 22.29
N ASP A 1085 6.74 4.76 23.19
CA ASP A 1085 7.90 4.28 23.95
C ASP A 1085 7.91 4.95 25.33
N ASP A 1086 8.05 4.15 26.38
CA ASP A 1086 7.86 4.55 27.78
C ASP A 1086 9.08 4.22 28.64
N ILE A 1087 9.64 5.23 29.31
CA ILE A 1087 10.87 5.13 30.10
C ILE A 1087 10.56 5.43 31.57
N ASP A 1088 10.64 4.42 32.43
CA ASP A 1088 10.55 4.60 33.89
C ASP A 1088 11.72 5.46 34.40
N GLN A 1089 11.40 6.47 35.21
CA GLN A 1089 12.34 7.37 35.88
C GLN A 1089 12.42 7.11 37.40
N GLY A 1090 11.69 6.11 37.90
CA GLY A 1090 11.57 5.75 39.30
C GLY A 1090 10.53 6.60 40.05
N ASN A 1091 10.24 6.21 41.30
CA ASN A 1091 9.29 6.90 42.18
C ASN A 1091 7.91 7.16 41.52
N GLY A 1092 7.39 6.18 40.77
CA GLY A 1092 6.09 6.27 40.09
C GLY A 1092 6.04 7.27 38.92
N THR A 1093 7.19 7.61 38.33
CA THR A 1093 7.32 8.63 37.28
C THR A 1093 7.81 8.02 35.97
N THR A 1094 7.08 8.21 34.87
CA THR A 1094 7.39 7.68 33.53
C THR A 1094 7.52 8.82 32.53
N PHE A 1095 8.45 8.71 31.59
CA PHE A 1095 8.58 9.59 30.43
C PHE A 1095 8.11 8.85 29.16
N SER A 1096 7.05 9.36 28.55
CA SER A 1096 6.37 8.76 27.40
C SER A 1096 6.64 9.55 26.13
N VAL A 1097 6.94 8.86 25.04
CA VAL A 1097 7.07 9.41 23.68
C VAL A 1097 5.94 8.85 22.81
N SER A 1098 5.33 9.69 21.98
CA SER A 1098 4.22 9.27 21.10
C SER A 1098 4.28 9.95 19.74
N ASN A 1099 4.09 9.18 18.66
CA ASN A 1099 3.98 9.67 17.29
C ASN A 1099 2.86 8.90 16.57
N VAL A 1100 1.78 9.60 16.24
CA VAL A 1100 0.50 9.03 15.79
C VAL A 1100 0.16 9.55 14.39
N THR A 1101 -0.45 8.71 13.55
CA THR A 1101 -1.11 9.15 12.31
C THR A 1101 -2.47 8.48 12.18
N LEU A 1102 -3.52 9.29 12.06
CA LEU A 1102 -4.91 8.87 11.85
C LEU A 1102 -5.35 9.32 10.45
N GLY A 1103 -5.98 8.43 9.69
CA GLY A 1103 -6.47 8.72 8.33
C GLY A 1103 -7.86 8.16 8.09
N PHE A 1104 -8.78 9.01 7.63
CA PHE A 1104 -10.12 8.65 7.19
C PHE A 1104 -10.29 9.16 5.74
N ASP A 1105 -10.17 8.26 4.78
CA ASP A 1105 -10.50 8.51 3.37
C ASP A 1105 -11.86 7.91 3.03
N GLU A 1106 -12.70 8.63 2.29
CA GLU A 1106 -13.96 8.10 1.73
C GLU A 1106 -14.19 8.59 0.29
N LYS A 1107 -14.80 7.75 -0.55
CA LYS A 1107 -15.34 8.14 -1.86
C LYS A 1107 -16.74 7.57 -2.02
N LYS A 1108 -17.74 8.43 -2.20
CA LYS A 1108 -19.12 8.02 -2.52
C LYS A 1108 -19.39 8.19 -4.01
N PHE A 1109 -20.20 7.29 -4.55
CA PHE A 1109 -20.67 7.31 -5.93
C PHE A 1109 -22.20 7.19 -5.94
N LYS A 1110 -22.87 8.05 -6.74
CA LYS A 1110 -24.32 8.04 -7.00
C LYS A 1110 -24.76 7.05 -8.10
N ASP A 1111 -23.78 6.40 -8.71
CA ASP A 1111 -23.88 5.26 -9.60
C ASP A 1111 -22.64 4.41 -9.27
N ALA A 1112 -22.82 3.16 -8.87
CA ALA A 1112 -21.75 2.28 -8.40
C ALA A 1112 -20.73 1.93 -9.49
N ASP A 1113 -21.10 2.06 -10.77
CA ASP A 1113 -20.27 1.77 -11.93
C ASP A 1113 -19.67 3.05 -12.55
N ALA A 1114 -19.96 4.23 -11.97
CA ALA A 1114 -19.45 5.51 -12.44
C ALA A 1114 -17.93 5.65 -12.24
N GLY A 1115 -17.21 5.92 -13.34
CA GLY A 1115 -15.75 6.15 -13.34
C GLY A 1115 -15.26 7.42 -12.59
N LYS A 1116 -16.12 8.11 -11.84
CA LYS A 1116 -15.79 9.23 -10.95
C LYS A 1116 -16.69 9.24 -9.71
N PRO A 1117 -16.16 9.54 -8.51
CA PRO A 1117 -16.98 9.71 -7.32
C PRO A 1117 -17.88 10.95 -7.44
N SER A 1118 -19.05 10.89 -6.81
CA SER A 1118 -19.93 12.04 -6.59
C SER A 1118 -19.47 12.91 -5.42
N SER A 1119 -18.75 12.33 -4.46
CA SER A 1119 -18.01 13.06 -3.44
C SER A 1119 -16.77 12.29 -2.97
N SER A 1120 -15.72 13.01 -2.57
CA SER A 1120 -14.50 12.45 -1.98
C SER A 1120 -14.14 13.22 -0.71
N LEU A 1121 -13.74 12.48 0.32
CA LEU A 1121 -13.15 12.97 1.56
C LEU A 1121 -11.74 12.38 1.71
N ARG A 1122 -10.82 13.20 2.19
CA ARG A 1122 -9.53 12.80 2.77
C ARG A 1122 -9.31 13.60 4.05
N ASN A 1123 -9.24 12.92 5.19
CA ASN A 1123 -8.94 13.53 6.48
C ASN A 1123 -7.70 12.84 7.05
N LEU A 1124 -6.58 13.56 7.14
CA LEU A 1124 -5.30 13.02 7.61
C LEU A 1124 -4.79 13.88 8.77
N GLN A 1125 -4.62 13.27 9.94
CA GLN A 1125 -4.13 13.89 11.16
C GLN A 1125 -2.83 13.23 11.60
N LYS A 1126 -1.86 14.02 12.06
CA LYS A 1126 -0.56 13.57 12.55
C LYS A 1126 -0.22 14.27 13.86
N GLY A 1127 0.03 13.48 14.90
CA GLY A 1127 0.36 13.97 16.24
C GLY A 1127 1.77 13.54 16.65
N LYS A 1128 2.51 14.42 17.33
CA LYS A 1128 3.78 14.08 18.00
C LYS A 1128 3.80 14.70 19.39
N GLY A 1129 4.13 13.92 20.41
CA GLY A 1129 4.13 14.37 21.79
C GLY A 1129 5.15 13.67 22.66
N ILE A 1130 5.56 14.36 23.72
CA ILE A 1130 6.30 13.79 24.86
C ILE A 1130 5.63 14.26 26.15
N MET A 1131 5.57 13.39 27.15
CA MET A 1131 5.02 13.73 28.47
C MET A 1131 5.79 13.06 29.59
N VAL A 1132 5.79 13.69 30.77
CA VAL A 1132 6.15 13.06 32.03
C VAL A 1132 4.85 12.81 32.78
N VAL A 1133 4.56 11.54 33.05
CA VAL A 1133 3.46 11.07 33.89
C VAL A 1133 4.04 10.76 35.26
N LYS A 1134 3.36 11.13 36.33
CA LYS A 1134 3.65 10.67 37.69
C LYS A 1134 2.36 10.27 38.40
N ASP A 1135 2.35 9.10 39.04
CA ASP A 1135 1.19 8.59 39.79
C ASP A 1135 -0.10 8.64 38.93
N ASN A 1136 0.02 8.23 37.66
CA ASN A 1136 -0.99 8.31 36.59
C ASN A 1136 -1.50 9.73 36.22
N LEU A 1137 -0.80 10.78 36.62
CA LEU A 1137 -1.10 12.17 36.25
C LEU A 1137 0.00 12.79 35.38
N VAL A 1138 -0.35 13.39 34.24
CA VAL A 1138 0.59 14.19 33.44
C VAL A 1138 1.05 15.40 34.28
N VAL A 1139 2.35 15.48 34.58
CA VAL A 1139 2.97 16.58 35.35
C VAL A 1139 3.71 17.58 34.47
N SER A 1140 4.23 17.14 33.31
CA SER A 1140 4.75 18.04 32.27
C SER A 1140 4.69 17.37 30.89
N GLY A 1141 4.87 18.12 29.81
CA GLY A 1141 4.90 17.59 28.45
C GLY A 1141 4.67 18.65 27.40
N VAL A 1142 4.92 18.30 26.13
CA VAL A 1142 4.65 19.12 24.96
C VAL A 1142 4.19 18.23 23.80
N ALA A 1143 3.27 18.74 23.00
CA ALA A 1143 2.71 18.04 21.85
C ALA A 1143 2.37 19.00 20.71
N SER A 1144 2.38 18.49 19.49
CA SER A 1144 1.91 19.17 18.29
C SER A 1144 1.10 18.23 17.40
N THR A 1145 0.05 18.78 16.78
CA THR A 1145 -0.88 18.04 15.93
C THR A 1145 -1.18 18.84 14.67
N GLN A 1146 -0.96 18.23 13.51
CA GLN A 1146 -1.31 18.77 12.20
C GLN A 1146 -2.48 17.97 11.62
N GLN A 1147 -3.43 18.65 10.99
CA GLN A 1147 -4.54 18.00 10.28
C GLN A 1147 -4.79 18.64 8.91
N SER A 1148 -4.88 17.79 7.89
CA SER A 1148 -5.27 18.17 6.53
C SER A 1148 -6.59 17.48 6.18
N TYR A 1149 -7.65 18.27 6.17
CA TYR A 1149 -8.99 17.87 5.78
C TYR A 1149 -9.28 18.39 4.37
N ASN A 1150 -9.75 17.53 3.46
CA ASN A 1150 -10.09 17.88 2.10
C ASN A 1150 -11.37 17.13 1.68
N TYR A 1151 -12.43 17.87 1.36
CA TYR A 1151 -13.71 17.36 0.87
C TYR A 1151 -14.08 18.04 -0.46
N GLU A 1152 -14.53 17.26 -1.43
CA GLU A 1152 -15.08 17.72 -2.70
C GLU A 1152 -16.37 16.94 -2.99
N ASP A 1153 -17.44 17.66 -3.34
CA ASP A 1153 -18.59 17.12 -4.07
C ASP A 1153 -18.93 18.02 -5.28
N GLY A 1154 -19.89 17.59 -6.11
CA GLY A 1154 -20.24 18.28 -7.35
C GLY A 1154 -20.69 19.75 -7.21
N ASN A 1155 -21.04 20.21 -6.00
CA ASN A 1155 -21.50 21.57 -5.71
C ASN A 1155 -20.65 22.29 -4.64
N PHE A 1156 -19.94 21.57 -3.76
CA PHE A 1156 -19.26 22.12 -2.60
C PHE A 1156 -17.86 21.52 -2.41
N CYS A 1157 -16.85 22.38 -2.28
CA CYS A 1157 -15.49 21.98 -1.91
C CYS A 1157 -15.05 22.71 -0.65
N TYR A 1158 -14.39 21.98 0.24
CA TYR A 1158 -13.88 22.48 1.51
C TYR A 1158 -12.54 21.82 1.83
N SER A 1159 -11.50 22.61 2.01
CA SER A 1159 -10.26 22.15 2.63
C SER A 1159 -9.89 22.99 3.84
N ARG A 1160 -9.31 22.34 4.85
CA ARG A 1160 -8.75 22.95 6.04
C ARG A 1160 -7.42 22.29 6.36
N ASN A 1161 -6.34 23.06 6.31
CA ASN A 1161 -4.99 22.64 6.70
C ASN A 1161 -4.60 23.44 7.94
N ILE A 1162 -4.50 22.76 9.08
CA ILE A 1162 -4.35 23.39 10.39
C ILE A 1162 -3.26 22.68 11.19
N SER A 1163 -2.54 23.42 12.03
CA SER A 1163 -1.54 22.88 12.93
C SER A 1163 -1.58 23.55 14.30
N SER A 1164 -1.42 22.78 15.37
CA SER A 1164 -1.24 23.26 16.73
C SER A 1164 0.07 22.77 17.34
N SER A 1165 0.61 23.54 18.28
CA SER A 1165 1.70 23.12 19.16
C SER A 1165 1.50 23.73 20.55
N ASN A 1166 1.55 22.90 21.58
CA ASN A 1166 1.38 23.27 22.99
C ASN A 1166 0.19 24.23 23.20
N TYR A 1167 -1.02 23.77 22.88
CA TYR A 1167 -2.30 24.51 22.93
C TYR A 1167 -2.47 25.69 21.95
N THR A 1168 -1.40 26.17 21.30
CA THR A 1168 -1.46 27.30 20.36
C THR A 1168 -1.68 26.81 18.93
N ILE A 1169 -2.63 27.42 18.20
CA ILE A 1169 -2.74 27.23 16.73
C ILE A 1169 -1.58 27.97 16.05
N LEU A 1170 -0.80 27.26 15.24
CA LEU A 1170 0.33 27.81 14.48
C LEU A 1170 -0.14 28.42 13.15
N TYR A 1171 -1.07 27.75 12.49
CA TYR A 1171 -1.77 28.22 11.29
C TYR A 1171 -3.10 27.49 11.13
N ASP A 1172 -4.06 28.10 10.44
CA ASP A 1172 -5.36 27.51 10.07
C ASP A 1172 -5.78 28.05 8.69
N GLU A 1173 -5.43 27.31 7.63
CA GLU A 1173 -5.79 27.64 6.26
C GLU A 1173 -7.12 26.98 5.87
N VAL A 1174 -8.17 27.77 5.70
CA VAL A 1174 -9.49 27.30 5.23
C VAL A 1174 -9.74 27.78 3.79
N ARG A 1175 -10.16 26.88 2.90
CA ARG A 1175 -10.49 27.19 1.50
C ARG A 1175 -11.83 26.55 1.10
N ASN A 1176 -12.76 27.37 0.63
CA ASN A 1176 -14.13 26.96 0.25
C ASN A 1176 -14.34 26.93 -1.27
N THR A 1177 -13.26 26.84 -2.04
CA THR A 1177 -13.25 27.04 -3.50
C THR A 1177 -12.79 25.78 -4.21
N CYS A 1178 -13.66 25.21 -5.05
CA CYS A 1178 -13.26 24.17 -6.00
C CYS A 1178 -12.28 24.74 -7.04
N ASP A 1179 -11.12 24.10 -7.22
CA ASP A 1179 -10.20 24.43 -8.31
C ASP A 1179 -10.86 24.11 -9.66
N LYS A 1180 -11.43 25.16 -10.30
CA LYS A 1180 -12.05 25.07 -11.62
C LYS A 1180 -11.01 24.84 -12.70
N ARG A 1181 -10.48 23.62 -12.81
CA ARG A 1181 -9.85 23.12 -14.03
C ARG A 1181 -10.75 23.47 -15.21
N ALA A 1182 -10.22 24.23 -16.16
CA ALA A 1182 -11.03 24.90 -17.18
C ALA A 1182 -11.91 23.90 -17.95
N LYS A 1183 -13.23 23.98 -17.76
CA LYS A 1183 -14.21 23.29 -18.60
C LYS A 1183 -14.21 23.98 -19.96
N SER A 1184 -13.41 23.49 -20.89
CA SER A 1184 -13.42 23.92 -22.29
C SER A 1184 -14.77 23.57 -22.92
N HIS A 1185 -15.68 24.54 -22.92
CA HIS A 1185 -16.99 24.42 -23.55
C HIS A 1185 -16.85 24.37 -25.08
N PHE A 1186 -16.55 23.20 -25.62
CA PHE A 1186 -16.78 22.89 -27.03
C PHE A 1186 -18.28 22.86 -27.30
N ARG A 1187 -18.86 24.03 -27.58
CA ARG A 1187 -20.15 24.14 -28.27
C ARG A 1187 -19.95 23.67 -29.72
N TYR A 1188 -20.81 22.77 -30.18
CA TYR A 1188 -20.98 22.55 -31.61
C TYR A 1188 -21.54 23.82 -32.26
N GLY A 1189 -20.91 24.25 -33.36
CA GLY A 1189 -21.31 25.41 -34.15
C GLY A 1189 -20.65 25.35 -35.52
N LEU A 1190 -21.43 25.56 -36.59
CA LEU A 1190 -21.00 25.31 -37.97
C LEU A 1190 -20.37 26.54 -38.63
N SER A 1191 -19.17 26.34 -39.20
CA SER A 1191 -18.61 26.99 -40.40
C SER A 1191 -18.73 28.52 -40.60
N ARG A 1192 -17.57 29.21 -40.66
CA ARG A 1192 -17.09 29.89 -41.90
C ARG A 1192 -15.63 30.36 -41.80
N TRP A 1193 -15.12 30.92 -42.89
CA TRP A 1193 -13.69 31.08 -43.25
C TRP A 1193 -12.91 32.21 -42.53
N TRP A 1194 -11.59 31.97 -42.40
CA TRP A 1194 -10.35 32.79 -42.65
C TRP A 1194 -10.38 34.34 -42.71
N PRO A 1195 -9.20 35.04 -42.66
CA PRO A 1195 -7.80 34.59 -42.50
C PRO A 1195 -6.99 35.30 -41.37
N PHE A 1196 -5.71 34.93 -41.22
CA PHE A 1196 -4.68 35.70 -40.49
C PHE A 1196 -4.19 36.93 -41.27
N PRO A 1197 -3.71 37.97 -40.57
CA PRO A 1197 -2.46 38.65 -40.95
C PRO A 1197 -1.45 38.74 -39.77
N ALA A 1198 -0.24 39.26 -40.04
CA ALA A 1198 0.96 38.98 -39.24
C ALA A 1198 1.65 40.19 -38.56
N ARG A 1199 2.65 39.86 -37.73
CA ARG A 1199 3.68 40.72 -37.07
C ARG A 1199 3.98 42.07 -37.74
N ARG A 1200 4.27 43.08 -36.90
CA ARG A 1200 5.62 43.69 -36.83
C ARG A 1200 5.90 44.38 -35.48
N ALA A 1201 7.17 44.56 -35.17
CA ALA A 1201 7.67 45.25 -33.98
C ALA A 1201 8.11 46.68 -34.32
N PHE A 1202 8.28 47.52 -33.30
CA PHE A 1202 8.90 48.84 -33.40
C PHE A 1202 10.36 48.81 -32.94
N LEU A 1203 11.20 49.60 -33.61
CA LEU A 1203 12.50 50.07 -33.12
C LEU A 1203 12.55 51.58 -33.35
N ALA A 1204 13.15 52.31 -32.41
CA ALA A 1204 13.48 53.72 -32.55
C ALA A 1204 14.99 53.86 -32.82
N SER A 1205 15.38 54.88 -33.59
CA SER A 1205 16.71 55.04 -34.16
C SER A 1205 17.57 56.05 -33.42
N HIS A 1206 18.89 55.82 -33.37
CA HIS A 1206 19.87 56.92 -33.39
C HIS A 1206 21.09 56.62 -34.28
N VAL A 1207 21.05 57.25 -35.46
CA VAL A 1207 22.13 57.80 -36.30
C VAL A 1207 23.28 58.38 -35.46
N THR A 1208 24.59 58.32 -35.78
CA THR A 1208 25.44 57.63 -36.80
C THR A 1208 26.87 57.48 -36.16
N ASP A 1209 28.07 57.29 -36.74
CA ASP A 1209 28.72 57.40 -38.09
C ASP A 1209 29.93 56.40 -38.17
N PRO A 1210 30.68 56.26 -39.30
CA PRO A 1210 31.45 55.04 -39.60
C PRO A 1210 32.98 55.10 -39.33
N ASN A 1211 33.67 54.03 -39.74
CA ASN A 1211 35.12 53.84 -39.83
C ASN A 1211 35.87 53.62 -38.49
N GLY A 1212 35.86 52.37 -38.02
CA GLY A 1212 36.78 51.86 -37.00
C GLY A 1212 37.01 50.36 -37.20
N ASN A 1213 38.13 49.98 -37.83
CA ASN A 1213 38.49 48.58 -38.02
C ASN A 1213 39.03 47.98 -36.71
N GLN A 1214 38.37 46.93 -36.20
CA GLN A 1214 38.99 45.60 -36.04
C GLN A 1214 37.90 44.53 -35.85
#